data_AF-A0A7J6ATM2-F1
#
_entry.id   AF-A0A7J6ATM2-F1
#
_cell.length_a   1.000
_cell.length_b   1.000
_cell.length_c   1.000
_cell.angle_alpha   90.00
_cell.angle_beta   90.00
_cell.angle_gamma   90.00
#
_symmetry.space_group_name_H-M   'P 1'
#
loop_
_entity.id
_entity.type
_entity.pdbx_description
1 polymer ?
#
loop_
_entity_poly.entity_id
_entity_poly.type
_entity_poly.pdbx_seq_one_letter_code
_entity_poly.pdbx_strand_id
1 'polypeptide(L)'
;MVHSLITMHSVSSLCRGNKARQGKAQVVLVHFFNPDKNKTAQPQRHGYRRAEWTTKDPTTSCWPPMSLQSGLLISTESAKRYWSAPETWWMMSVCPSGCGTPSETTTKTGALPTAGLTWWFSASSIANPNSLYHVKTMWYLEIKHFCPRTPVILVGCQLDLRYADLEAVNRARRPLARPIKPGDILPPERGREVAKELGIPYYETSVFDQFGIKDIFDNAIRAALISRRHLQFWKSHLRKVQKPLLQAPFLPPKAPPPLIKIPDCPRNNQDSPRKLLENPFCADVMFIVQEHFNVFAHKIYLSTSSSKFYDLFQMDISEESQSMVATERHRREHLMRTLSLDTDEVMAVLPNLSPSSLRASKSDGTLKVMSFNAKHHHKQLSLAFWCKAFQNIHKETVVNPVTGTAAVMTVVQMDNSFQLGPFSSVLRFLYTGELNEREMDLMKIAQIAEILEVFDLRMMVENIMNKEGFMNKEITKAFHVRKANRIKECLAKDTFTDVVFRLDDGTINAHKPLLISSCDWMAALFGGSFIESANNEVSFPNTSRACMQAVLEYLYTNQLSPMADLDPMELIALANRLCLPRLIALTEQYAVSELVKASRDAQDIDGEVLNYLEFAQFHNANQLTAWCLHHICTHYNNICANYRKEIKSKSLENQEYFEKHRWPPVWYLKEEDHYQRVKKEREKEDVVMNKHLSRRRWCFWSTSAVA
;
A
#
# COMPACT_ATOMS: atom_id res chain seq x y z
N MET A 1 16.09 -9.88 -10.57
CA MET A 1 16.62 -11.24 -10.81
C MET A 1 18.08 -11.27 -10.38
N VAL A 2 18.37 -11.74 -9.17
CA VAL A 2 19.74 -11.98 -8.70
C VAL A 2 19.92 -13.49 -8.65
N HIS A 3 20.63 -14.06 -9.62
CA HIS A 3 21.04 -15.46 -9.60
C HIS A 3 22.26 -15.60 -8.69
N SER A 4 22.03 -15.86 -7.40
CA SER A 4 23.12 -16.27 -6.51
C SER A 4 23.46 -17.74 -6.79
N LEU A 5 24.64 -17.98 -7.36
CA LEU A 5 25.25 -19.31 -7.45
C LEU A 5 25.54 -19.83 -6.03
N ILE A 6 24.91 -20.93 -5.64
CA ILE A 6 25.43 -21.76 -4.54
C ILE A 6 26.42 -22.74 -5.15
N THR A 7 27.68 -22.32 -5.28
CA THR A 7 28.81 -23.21 -5.52
C THR A 7 29.17 -23.86 -4.18
N MET A 8 29.01 -25.17 -4.01
CA MET A 8 29.42 -25.89 -2.79
C MET A 8 30.95 -25.87 -2.63
N HIS A 9 31.49 -24.78 -2.06
CA HIS A 9 32.91 -24.64 -1.71
C HIS A 9 33.24 -25.06 -0.27
N SER A 10 32.27 -25.52 0.54
CA SER A 10 32.42 -25.58 2.02
C SER A 10 32.59 -26.99 2.63
N VAL A 11 32.91 -28.03 1.85
CA VAL A 11 33.22 -29.34 2.46
C VAL A 11 34.60 -29.34 3.16
N SER A 12 35.41 -28.29 3.00
CA SER A 12 36.74 -28.18 3.61
C SER A 12 36.75 -27.76 5.10
N SER A 13 35.66 -27.20 5.64
CA SER A 13 35.70 -26.55 6.96
C SER A 13 35.37 -27.46 8.15
N LEU A 14 34.78 -28.65 7.94
CA LEU A 14 34.39 -29.58 9.02
C LEU A 14 35.56 -30.42 9.60
N CYS A 15 36.75 -30.36 8.99
CA CYS A 15 37.97 -30.99 9.49
C CYS A 15 39.04 -29.94 9.81
N ARG A 16 38.86 -29.13 10.87
CA ARG A 16 39.97 -28.31 11.38
C ARG A 16 41.02 -29.23 12.03
N GLY A 17 42.08 -29.48 11.27
CA GLY A 17 43.31 -30.11 11.76
C GLY A 17 43.92 -31.10 10.79
N ASN A 18 44.36 -30.63 9.60
CA ASN A 18 45.62 -31.00 8.93
C ASN A 18 45.55 -30.63 7.44
N LYS A 19 46.67 -30.11 6.92
CA LYS A 19 46.89 -29.79 5.50
C LYS A 19 46.55 -31.02 4.64
N ALA A 20 45.49 -30.96 3.82
CA ALA A 20 45.26 -31.95 2.77
C ALA A 20 44.46 -31.36 1.60
N ARG A 21 44.86 -31.76 0.39
CA ARG A 21 44.46 -31.32 -0.95
C ARG A 21 42.95 -31.07 -1.13
N GLN A 22 42.62 -30.04 -1.92
CA GLN A 22 41.28 -29.76 -2.43
C GLN A 22 40.76 -30.95 -3.26
N GLY A 23 39.89 -31.78 -2.68
CA GLY A 23 39.12 -32.80 -3.40
C GLY A 23 37.71 -32.30 -3.70
N LYS A 24 37.24 -32.45 -4.94
CA LYS A 24 35.84 -32.17 -5.32
C LYS A 24 34.95 -33.32 -4.83
N ALA A 25 33.94 -33.02 -4.01
CA ALA A 25 32.90 -33.99 -3.65
C ALA A 25 31.91 -34.13 -4.81
N GLN A 26 31.77 -35.32 -5.38
CA GLN A 26 30.70 -35.63 -6.34
C GLN A 26 29.48 -36.14 -5.58
N VAL A 27 28.31 -35.53 -5.84
CA VAL A 27 27.02 -35.93 -5.30
C VAL A 27 26.30 -36.76 -6.35
N VAL A 28 26.08 -38.05 -6.08
CA VAL A 28 25.29 -38.93 -6.95
C VAL A 28 23.87 -39.00 -6.40
N LEU A 29 22.90 -38.47 -7.15
CA LEU A 29 21.46 -38.58 -6.89
C LEU A 29 20.91 -39.78 -7.67
N VAL A 30 20.35 -40.76 -6.97
CA VAL A 30 19.67 -41.91 -7.60
C VAL A 30 18.18 -41.80 -7.33
N HIS A 31 17.39 -41.77 -8.41
CA HIS A 31 15.93 -41.68 -8.39
C HIS A 31 15.33 -43.09 -8.58
N PHE A 32 14.50 -43.54 -7.65
CA PHE A 32 13.71 -44.77 -7.82
C PHE A 32 12.24 -44.40 -8.00
N PHE A 33 11.66 -44.76 -9.15
CA PHE A 33 10.27 -44.45 -9.50
C PHE A 33 9.31 -45.46 -8.88
N ASN A 34 8.19 -45.01 -8.30
CA ASN A 34 7.11 -45.89 -7.84
C ASN A 34 6.16 -46.20 -9.04
N PRO A 35 6.03 -47.46 -9.49
CA PRO A 35 5.33 -47.80 -10.73
C PRO A 35 3.79 -47.79 -10.66
N ASP A 36 3.15 -47.62 -9.50
CA ASP A 36 1.71 -47.93 -9.34
C ASP A 36 0.69 -46.82 -9.64
N LYS A 37 1.09 -45.64 -10.14
CA LYS A 37 0.16 -44.50 -10.34
C LYS A 37 -0.05 -44.00 -11.78
N ASN A 38 -0.05 -44.88 -12.78
CA ASN A 38 -0.44 -44.48 -14.15
C ASN A 38 -1.30 -45.51 -14.89
N LYS A 39 -2.51 -45.76 -14.38
CA LYS A 39 -3.56 -46.50 -15.09
C LYS A 39 -4.75 -45.62 -15.48
N THR A 40 -4.53 -44.44 -16.08
CA THR A 40 -5.57 -43.73 -16.86
C THR A 40 -4.94 -42.63 -17.72
N ALA A 41 -4.37 -42.99 -18.87
CA ALA A 41 -4.21 -42.11 -20.03
C ALA A 41 -3.99 -42.95 -21.29
N GLN A 42 -4.83 -42.74 -22.31
CA GLN A 42 -4.71 -43.35 -23.64
C GLN A 42 -3.42 -42.90 -24.36
N PRO A 43 -2.90 -43.70 -25.31
CA PRO A 43 -1.52 -43.60 -25.77
C PRO A 43 -1.40 -42.61 -26.95
N GLN A 44 -0.55 -41.60 -26.81
CA GLN A 44 0.11 -41.01 -27.97
C GLN A 44 1.48 -41.65 -28.16
N ARG A 45 1.74 -42.07 -29.40
CA ARG A 45 2.83 -42.92 -29.86
C ARG A 45 4.21 -42.36 -29.46
N HIS A 46 4.83 -42.96 -28.46
CA HIS A 46 6.25 -43.32 -28.46
C HIS A 46 6.43 -44.61 -27.66
N GLY A 47 7.17 -45.56 -28.24
CA GLY A 47 7.13 -46.98 -27.87
C GLY A 47 7.54 -47.29 -26.43
N TYR A 48 6.61 -47.84 -25.66
CA TYR A 48 6.88 -48.55 -24.41
C TYR A 48 6.90 -50.05 -24.69
N ARG A 49 8.05 -50.72 -24.49
CA ARG A 49 8.08 -52.19 -24.30
C ARG A 49 7.90 -52.48 -22.81
N ARG A 50 6.85 -53.24 -22.52
CA ARG A 50 6.59 -53.94 -21.25
C ARG A 50 7.73 -54.96 -21.03
N ALA A 51 8.42 -54.90 -19.90
CA ALA A 51 9.34 -55.97 -19.49
C ALA A 51 8.62 -56.87 -18.48
N GLU A 52 8.08 -57.99 -18.98
CA GLU A 52 7.68 -59.14 -18.18
C GLU A 52 8.95 -59.89 -17.74
N TRP A 53 8.96 -60.34 -16.48
CA TRP A 53 10.03 -61.19 -15.95
C TRP A 53 9.78 -62.63 -16.40
N THR A 54 10.51 -63.11 -17.40
CA THR A 54 10.55 -64.55 -17.70
C THR A 54 11.98 -65.05 -17.89
N THR A 55 12.26 -66.14 -17.18
CA THR A 55 13.47 -66.98 -17.15
C THR A 55 13.77 -67.67 -18.49
N LYS A 56 15.00 -67.53 -19.02
CA LYS A 56 15.85 -68.59 -19.62
C LYS A 56 17.12 -68.05 -20.31
N ASP A 57 18.24 -68.74 -20.07
CA ASP A 57 19.56 -68.69 -20.75
C ASP A 57 19.50 -69.16 -22.23
N PRO A 58 20.63 -69.25 -22.97
CA PRO A 58 21.68 -68.26 -23.27
C PRO A 58 21.95 -68.17 -24.80
N THR A 59 22.94 -67.37 -25.23
CA THR A 59 23.52 -67.24 -26.60
C THR A 59 23.04 -66.05 -27.47
N THR A 60 23.94 -65.06 -27.53
CA THR A 60 24.28 -64.16 -28.66
C THR A 60 23.17 -63.47 -29.46
N SER A 61 22.98 -62.18 -29.19
CA SER A 61 23.11 -61.12 -30.21
C SER A 61 23.18 -59.74 -29.55
N CYS A 62 24.29 -59.02 -29.80
CA CYS A 62 24.61 -57.70 -29.26
C CYS A 62 23.60 -56.60 -29.66
N TRP A 63 23.17 -55.80 -28.68
CA TRP A 63 22.61 -54.44 -28.80
C TRP A 63 23.12 -53.59 -27.62
N PRO A 64 23.25 -52.25 -27.76
CA PRO A 64 24.30 -51.47 -27.12
C PRO A 64 24.10 -51.28 -25.60
N PRO A 65 25.19 -51.09 -24.84
CA PRO A 65 25.11 -50.76 -23.42
C PRO A 65 24.47 -49.38 -23.27
N MET A 66 23.39 -49.28 -22.48
CA MET A 66 22.94 -47.99 -21.94
C MET A 66 24.09 -47.43 -21.12
N SER A 67 24.72 -46.39 -21.66
CA SER A 67 25.81 -45.67 -21.04
C SER A 67 25.37 -45.12 -19.68
N LEU A 68 26.14 -45.45 -18.63
CA LEU A 68 26.27 -44.57 -17.48
C LEU A 68 26.73 -43.22 -18.04
N GLN A 69 25.80 -42.28 -18.22
CA GLN A 69 26.19 -40.91 -18.51
C GLN A 69 27.01 -40.41 -17.33
N SER A 70 28.25 -40.07 -17.66
CA SER A 70 29.24 -39.38 -16.85
C SER A 70 28.62 -38.18 -16.09
N GLY A 71 29.14 -37.98 -14.87
CA GLY A 71 28.56 -37.14 -13.83
C GLY A 71 28.05 -35.77 -14.27
N LEU A 72 26.81 -35.49 -13.90
CA LEU A 72 26.18 -34.18 -14.07
C LEU A 72 26.41 -33.32 -12.81
N LEU A 73 27.13 -32.22 -12.96
CA LEU A 73 27.06 -31.08 -12.03
C LEU A 73 25.64 -30.52 -12.11
N ILE A 74 24.84 -30.71 -11.06
CA ILE A 74 23.46 -30.20 -11.03
C ILE A 74 23.51 -28.68 -10.91
N SER A 75 23.10 -27.97 -11.97
CA SER A 75 22.89 -26.52 -11.90
C SER A 75 21.72 -26.21 -10.96
N THR A 76 21.73 -25.01 -10.35
CA THR A 76 20.70 -24.53 -9.41
C THR A 76 19.28 -24.58 -9.98
N GLU A 77 19.14 -24.56 -11.31
CA GLU A 77 17.87 -24.58 -12.03
C GLU A 77 17.27 -26.00 -12.14
N SER A 78 18.13 -27.01 -12.29
CA SER A 78 17.74 -28.41 -12.25
C SER A 78 17.31 -28.85 -10.84
N ALA A 79 18.05 -28.43 -9.81
CA ALA A 79 17.69 -28.71 -8.40
C ALA A 79 16.32 -28.15 -8.00
N LYS A 80 15.93 -26.97 -8.51
CA LYS A 80 14.61 -26.36 -8.31
C LYS A 80 13.46 -27.21 -8.90
N ARG A 81 13.66 -27.80 -10.08
CA ARG A 81 12.68 -28.73 -10.70
C ARG A 81 12.56 -30.04 -9.94
N TYR A 82 13.66 -30.59 -9.42
CA TYR A 82 13.67 -31.87 -8.69
C TYR A 82 13.03 -31.78 -7.29
N TRP A 83 13.20 -30.66 -6.58
CA TRP A 83 12.58 -30.42 -5.25
C TRP A 83 11.12 -29.98 -5.29
N SER A 84 10.57 -29.76 -6.48
CA SER A 84 9.14 -29.49 -6.67
C SER A 84 8.31 -30.76 -6.88
N ALA A 85 8.91 -31.96 -6.81
CA ALA A 85 8.23 -33.24 -6.96
C ALA A 85 7.83 -33.82 -5.58
N PRO A 86 6.59 -33.58 -5.11
CA PRO A 86 6.09 -34.27 -3.92
C PRO A 86 5.97 -35.76 -4.25
N GLU A 87 6.25 -36.64 -3.27
CA GLU A 87 6.10 -38.10 -3.35
C GLU A 87 7.31 -38.95 -3.84
N THR A 88 8.56 -38.54 -3.54
CA THR A 88 9.77 -39.31 -3.91
C THR A 88 10.78 -39.42 -2.77
N TRP A 89 11.63 -40.46 -2.80
CA TRP A 89 12.75 -40.67 -1.87
C TRP A 89 14.08 -40.66 -2.62
N TRP A 90 15.16 -40.22 -1.96
CA TRP A 90 16.40 -39.82 -2.63
C TRP A 90 17.63 -40.45 -1.98
N MET A 91 18.45 -41.14 -2.78
CA MET A 91 19.80 -41.56 -2.36
C MET A 91 20.80 -40.46 -2.67
N MET A 92 21.63 -40.11 -1.70
CA MET A 92 22.86 -39.36 -1.96
C MET A 92 24.08 -40.13 -1.48
N SER A 93 25.05 -40.30 -2.38
CA SER A 93 26.37 -40.83 -2.06
C SER A 93 27.45 -39.80 -2.43
N VAL A 94 28.37 -39.54 -1.49
CA VAL A 94 29.56 -38.70 -1.70
C VAL A 94 30.79 -39.58 -1.78
N CYS A 95 31.35 -39.73 -2.97
CA CYS A 95 32.63 -40.41 -3.20
C CYS A 95 33.81 -39.43 -3.03
N PRO A 96 34.86 -39.78 -2.28
CA PRO A 96 36.12 -39.04 -2.33
C PRO A 96 36.75 -39.25 -3.70
N SER A 97 37.00 -38.18 -4.46
CA SER A 97 37.75 -38.24 -5.70
C SER A 97 39.19 -38.70 -5.42
N GLY A 98 39.51 -39.96 -5.70
CA GLY A 98 40.86 -40.51 -5.47
C GLY A 98 41.10 -42.01 -5.64
N CYS A 99 40.09 -42.84 -5.98
CA CYS A 99 40.39 -44.20 -6.46
C CYS A 99 40.55 -44.18 -7.99
N GLY A 100 41.65 -44.77 -8.46
CA GLY A 100 42.08 -44.73 -9.85
C GLY A 100 41.03 -45.23 -10.85
N THR A 101 41.23 -44.81 -12.10
CA THR A 101 40.54 -45.33 -13.29
C THR A 101 40.40 -46.85 -13.23
N PRO A 102 39.20 -47.44 -13.36
CA PRO A 102 39.10 -48.85 -13.65
C PRO A 102 39.51 -49.04 -15.11
N SER A 103 40.64 -49.72 -15.32
CA SER A 103 40.96 -50.34 -16.59
C SER A 103 39.84 -51.31 -16.96
N GLU A 104 39.50 -51.33 -18.25
CA GLU A 104 38.58 -52.27 -18.86
C GLU A 104 38.87 -53.71 -18.44
N THR A 105 37.82 -54.53 -18.37
CA THR A 105 37.78 -55.98 -18.05
C THR A 105 37.65 -56.37 -16.57
N THR A 106 36.46 -56.20 -15.99
CA THR A 106 35.82 -57.30 -15.22
C THR A 106 34.32 -57.04 -15.04
N THR A 107 33.52 -57.75 -15.84
CA THR A 107 32.09 -57.97 -15.64
C THR A 107 31.89 -58.93 -14.46
N LYS A 108 31.55 -58.43 -13.27
CA LYS A 108 30.84 -59.22 -12.24
C LYS A 108 29.85 -58.35 -11.45
N THR A 109 28.64 -58.87 -11.42
CA THR A 109 27.50 -58.52 -10.55
C THR A 109 27.92 -58.36 -9.08
N GLY A 110 27.37 -57.34 -8.41
CA GLY A 110 27.44 -57.19 -6.95
C GLY A 110 28.69 -56.48 -6.41
N ALA A 111 28.78 -55.15 -6.55
CA ALA A 111 29.71 -54.34 -5.79
C ALA A 111 28.93 -53.34 -4.91
N LEU A 112 28.90 -53.60 -3.60
CA LEU A 112 28.57 -52.59 -2.58
C LEU A 112 29.44 -51.34 -2.81
N PRO A 113 28.93 -50.11 -2.64
CA PRO A 113 29.72 -48.90 -2.83
C PRO A 113 30.80 -48.83 -1.74
N THR A 114 31.97 -49.34 -2.03
CA THR A 114 33.13 -49.29 -1.15
C THR A 114 33.76 -47.89 -1.25
N ALA A 115 33.83 -47.21 -0.10
CA ALA A 115 34.58 -45.99 0.20
C ALA A 115 33.90 -44.60 0.09
N GLY A 116 32.60 -44.49 -0.22
CA GLY A 116 31.82 -43.23 -0.13
C GLY A 116 31.19 -42.98 1.26
N LEU A 117 30.85 -41.71 1.58
CA LEU A 117 29.84 -41.42 2.62
C LEU A 117 28.45 -41.53 1.97
N THR A 118 27.59 -42.41 2.50
CA THR A 118 26.25 -42.63 1.94
C THR A 118 25.19 -42.33 2.99
N TRP A 119 24.11 -41.66 2.58
CA TRP A 119 22.94 -41.36 3.41
C TRP A 119 21.67 -41.28 2.55
N TRP A 120 20.49 -41.40 3.19
CA TRP A 120 19.19 -41.29 2.54
C TRP A 120 18.33 -40.20 3.15
N PHE A 121 17.54 -39.52 2.30
CA PHE A 121 16.44 -38.67 2.74
C PHE A 121 15.11 -39.26 2.28
N SER A 122 14.14 -39.27 3.19
CA SER A 122 12.75 -39.53 2.85
C SER A 122 12.01 -38.19 2.87
N ALA A 123 11.56 -37.72 1.70
CA ALA A 123 10.89 -36.43 1.56
C ALA A 123 9.38 -36.63 1.54
N SER A 124 8.69 -35.95 2.46
CA SER A 124 7.23 -35.87 2.51
C SER A 124 6.80 -34.44 2.19
N SER A 125 5.70 -34.29 1.45
CA SER A 125 5.08 -32.99 1.26
C SER A 125 4.15 -32.72 2.44
N ILE A 126 4.30 -31.57 3.10
CA ILE A 126 3.38 -31.21 4.18
C ILE A 126 1.96 -30.96 3.66
N ALA A 127 1.78 -30.70 2.37
CA ALA A 127 0.47 -30.50 1.74
C ALA A 127 -0.17 -31.81 1.22
N ASN A 128 0.49 -32.95 1.45
CA ASN A 128 -0.05 -34.26 1.10
C ASN A 128 0.15 -35.27 2.24
N PRO A 129 -0.87 -35.50 3.08
CA PRO A 129 -0.82 -36.44 4.19
C PRO A 129 -0.40 -37.87 3.79
N ASN A 130 -0.77 -38.32 2.58
CA ASN A 130 -0.43 -39.65 2.09
C ASN A 130 1.07 -39.84 1.89
N SER A 131 1.80 -38.76 1.58
CA SER A 131 3.25 -38.84 1.40
C SER A 131 3.95 -39.22 2.71
N LEU A 132 3.55 -38.64 3.84
CA LEU A 132 4.07 -39.00 5.15
C LEU A 132 3.63 -40.41 5.57
N TYR A 133 2.41 -40.83 5.22
CA TYR A 133 1.95 -42.19 5.46
C TYR A 133 2.83 -43.23 4.74
N HIS A 134 3.16 -43.01 3.46
CA HIS A 134 4.01 -43.92 2.68
C HIS A 134 5.45 -43.99 3.20
N VAL A 135 5.99 -42.90 3.74
CA VAL A 135 7.29 -42.92 4.44
C VAL A 135 7.27 -43.99 5.53
N LYS A 136 6.23 -43.97 6.37
CA LYS A 136 6.09 -44.85 7.53
C LYS A 136 5.84 -46.31 7.12
N THR A 137 4.97 -46.55 6.12
CA THR A 137 4.51 -47.90 5.80
C THR A 137 5.37 -48.63 4.77
N MET A 138 6.03 -47.91 3.87
CA MET A 138 6.72 -48.49 2.71
C MET A 138 8.19 -48.06 2.65
N TRP A 139 8.44 -46.77 2.44
CA TRP A 139 9.77 -46.30 2.00
C TRP A 139 10.84 -46.51 3.06
N TYR A 140 10.53 -46.27 4.34
CA TYR A 140 11.51 -46.49 5.41
C TYR A 140 11.91 -47.97 5.51
N LEU A 141 10.94 -48.89 5.40
CA LEU A 141 11.18 -50.33 5.46
C LEU A 141 12.01 -50.81 4.27
N GLU A 142 11.69 -50.34 3.05
CA GLU A 142 12.47 -50.65 1.85
C GLU A 142 13.92 -50.17 1.97
N ILE A 143 14.12 -48.90 2.39
CA ILE A 143 15.47 -48.35 2.58
C ILE A 143 16.25 -49.18 3.61
N LYS A 144 15.62 -49.57 4.73
CA LYS A 144 16.28 -50.38 5.75
C LYS A 144 16.52 -51.82 5.32
N HIS A 145 15.70 -52.37 4.43
CA HIS A 145 15.92 -53.69 3.85
C HIS A 145 17.16 -53.71 2.94
N PHE A 146 17.26 -52.77 2.00
CA PHE A 146 18.38 -52.71 1.04
C PHE A 146 19.65 -52.07 1.62
N CYS A 147 19.50 -51.13 2.55
CA CYS A 147 20.60 -50.31 3.11
C CYS A 147 20.49 -50.22 4.66
N PRO A 148 20.62 -51.34 5.40
CA PRO A 148 20.32 -51.39 6.84
C PRO A 148 21.19 -50.45 7.68
N ARG A 149 22.45 -50.25 7.28
CA ARG A 149 23.45 -49.46 8.02
C ARG A 149 23.49 -47.98 7.63
N THR A 150 22.68 -47.58 6.65
CA THR A 150 22.68 -46.21 6.15
C THR A 150 21.76 -45.35 7.02
N PRO A 151 22.21 -44.17 7.49
CA PRO A 151 21.35 -43.26 8.22
C PRO A 151 20.27 -42.69 7.31
N VAL A 152 19.08 -42.51 7.88
CA VAL A 152 17.91 -41.95 7.21
C VAL A 152 17.49 -40.70 7.97
N ILE A 153 17.12 -39.66 7.23
CA ILE A 153 16.56 -38.41 7.79
C ILE A 153 15.19 -38.17 7.13
N LEU A 154 14.19 -37.85 7.95
CA LEU A 154 12.87 -37.47 7.45
C LEU A 154 12.80 -35.97 7.21
N VAL A 155 12.30 -35.57 6.04
CA VAL A 155 12.17 -34.17 5.64
C VAL A 155 10.72 -33.84 5.30
N GLY A 156 10.16 -32.82 5.95
CA GLY A 156 8.93 -32.15 5.54
C GLY A 156 9.24 -31.03 4.55
N CYS A 157 8.74 -31.12 3.32
CA CYS A 157 8.93 -30.13 2.28
C CYS A 157 7.69 -29.26 2.10
N GLN A 158 7.88 -28.06 1.51
CA GLN A 158 6.83 -27.08 1.20
C GLN A 158 6.24 -26.40 2.45
N LEU A 159 7.10 -26.10 3.41
CA LEU A 159 6.77 -25.38 4.65
C LEU A 159 6.02 -24.06 4.43
N ASP A 160 6.32 -23.36 3.33
CA ASP A 160 5.69 -22.10 2.91
C ASP A 160 4.16 -22.19 2.84
N LEU A 161 3.61 -23.37 2.52
CA LEU A 161 2.17 -23.60 2.40
C LEU A 161 1.41 -23.45 3.74
N ARG A 162 2.09 -23.39 4.89
CA ARG A 162 1.43 -23.15 6.20
C ARG A 162 0.95 -21.71 6.39
N TYR A 163 1.52 -20.75 5.65
CA TYR A 163 1.17 -19.33 5.77
C TYR A 163 0.94 -18.64 4.43
N ALA A 164 1.03 -19.39 3.33
CA ALA A 164 0.69 -18.89 2.00
C ALA A 164 -0.82 -18.68 1.83
N ASP A 165 -1.18 -17.76 0.95
CA ASP A 165 -2.53 -17.66 0.40
C ASP A 165 -2.83 -18.88 -0.48
N LEU A 166 -3.57 -19.85 0.06
CA LEU A 166 -3.90 -21.09 -0.63
C LEU A 166 -4.78 -20.87 -1.86
N GLU A 167 -5.56 -19.78 -1.94
CA GLU A 167 -6.35 -19.46 -3.13
C GLU A 167 -5.44 -19.00 -4.26
N ALA A 168 -4.49 -18.10 -3.98
CA ALA A 168 -3.47 -17.72 -4.94
C ALA A 168 -2.62 -18.92 -5.38
N VAL A 169 -2.22 -19.78 -4.45
CA VAL A 169 -1.48 -21.02 -4.75
C VAL A 169 -2.31 -21.94 -5.64
N ASN A 170 -3.59 -22.18 -5.33
CA ASN A 170 -4.44 -23.06 -6.11
C ASN A 170 -4.75 -22.48 -7.51
N ARG A 171 -4.87 -21.16 -7.66
CA ARG A 171 -4.99 -20.50 -8.98
C ARG A 171 -3.73 -20.63 -9.83
N ALA A 172 -2.56 -20.62 -9.20
CA ALA A 172 -1.28 -20.79 -9.90
C ALA A 172 -0.96 -22.26 -10.25
N ARG A 173 -1.65 -23.22 -9.62
CA ARG A 173 -1.50 -24.66 -9.91
C ARG A 173 -2.26 -25.04 -11.17
N ARG A 174 -1.95 -26.24 -11.69
CA ARG A 174 -2.60 -26.76 -12.91
C ARG A 174 -4.13 -26.83 -12.71
N PRO A 175 -4.96 -26.43 -13.69
CA PRO A 175 -6.42 -26.38 -13.55
C PRO A 175 -7.09 -27.68 -13.10
N LEU A 176 -6.48 -28.84 -13.38
CA LEU A 176 -7.01 -30.17 -13.03
C LEU A 176 -6.45 -30.73 -11.70
N ALA A 177 -5.58 -30.02 -11.02
CA ALA A 177 -5.03 -30.47 -9.75
C ALA A 177 -6.06 -30.30 -8.63
N ARG A 178 -6.16 -31.30 -7.73
CA ARG A 178 -6.98 -31.17 -6.51
C ARG A 178 -6.54 -29.93 -5.74
N PRO A 179 -7.45 -28.98 -5.43
CA PRO A 179 -7.13 -27.83 -4.60
C PRO A 179 -6.61 -28.28 -3.24
N ILE A 180 -5.50 -27.68 -2.79
CA ILE A 180 -4.99 -27.87 -1.43
C ILE A 180 -5.92 -27.11 -0.50
N LYS A 181 -6.50 -27.80 0.47
CA LYS A 181 -7.33 -27.21 1.53
C LYS A 181 -6.49 -26.98 2.78
N PRO A 182 -6.85 -26.04 3.66
CA PRO A 182 -6.15 -25.83 4.94
C PRO A 182 -6.00 -27.11 5.76
N GLY A 183 -7.02 -27.99 5.77
CA GLY A 183 -6.97 -29.28 6.48
C GLY A 183 -6.06 -30.33 5.85
N ASP A 184 -5.59 -30.14 4.60
CA ASP A 184 -4.60 -31.02 3.98
C ASP A 184 -3.16 -30.69 4.45
N ILE A 185 -2.95 -29.51 5.03
CA ILE A 185 -1.63 -29.06 5.50
C ILE A 185 -1.31 -29.72 6.84
N LEU A 186 -0.29 -30.57 6.84
CA LEU A 186 0.17 -31.27 8.03
C LEU A 186 0.79 -30.29 9.05
N PRO A 187 0.39 -30.36 10.32
CA PRO A 187 1.05 -29.62 11.38
C PRO A 187 2.41 -30.28 11.69
N PRO A 188 3.42 -29.51 12.15
CA PRO A 188 4.78 -30.02 12.36
C PRO A 188 4.87 -31.23 13.31
N GLU A 189 3.97 -31.31 14.29
CA GLU A 189 3.90 -32.40 15.26
C GLU A 189 3.77 -33.76 14.58
N ARG A 190 3.01 -33.87 13.49
CA ARG A 190 2.81 -35.14 12.76
C ARG A 190 4.08 -35.69 12.16
N GLY A 191 4.91 -34.82 11.57
CA GLY A 191 6.20 -35.24 11.01
C GLY A 191 7.15 -35.73 12.11
N ARG A 192 7.15 -35.05 13.26
CA ARG A 192 7.95 -35.46 14.42
C ARG A 192 7.48 -36.76 15.07
N GLU A 193 6.17 -36.98 15.19
CA GLU A 193 5.60 -38.22 15.71
C GLU A 193 6.13 -39.42 14.91
N VAL A 194 6.01 -39.36 13.58
CA VAL A 194 6.52 -40.41 12.69
C VAL A 194 8.04 -40.56 12.80
N ALA A 195 8.79 -39.45 12.84
CA ALA A 195 10.23 -39.51 13.00
C ALA A 195 10.67 -40.18 14.33
N LYS A 196 9.96 -39.89 15.41
CA LYS A 196 10.18 -40.48 16.73
C LYS A 196 9.88 -41.97 16.74
N GLU A 197 8.77 -42.40 16.15
CA GLU A 197 8.42 -43.82 16.00
C GLU A 197 9.48 -44.59 15.20
N LEU A 198 10.03 -43.98 14.15
CA LEU A 198 11.05 -44.59 13.30
C LEU A 198 12.48 -44.46 13.88
N GLY A 199 12.67 -43.68 14.94
CA GLY A 199 13.99 -43.43 15.54
C GLY A 199 14.94 -42.61 14.66
N ILE A 200 14.40 -41.72 13.81
CA ILE A 200 15.16 -40.89 12.86
C ILE A 200 14.96 -39.39 13.15
N PRO A 201 15.90 -38.51 12.77
CA PRO A 201 15.71 -37.07 12.92
C PRO A 201 14.71 -36.51 11.88
N TYR A 202 14.00 -35.45 12.27
CA TYR A 202 13.06 -34.70 11.44
C TYR A 202 13.54 -33.27 11.19
N TYR A 203 13.38 -32.80 9.96
CA TYR A 203 13.64 -31.42 9.56
C TYR A 203 12.57 -30.95 8.58
N GLU A 204 12.36 -29.65 8.49
CA GLU A 204 11.47 -29.04 7.51
C GLU A 204 12.20 -28.06 6.60
N THR A 205 11.69 -27.91 5.37
CA THR A 205 12.24 -27.00 4.37
C THR A 205 11.17 -26.23 3.64
N SER A 206 11.55 -25.00 3.26
CA SER A 206 10.89 -24.23 2.22
C SER A 206 11.93 -23.91 1.14
N VAL A 207 11.67 -24.34 -0.09
CA VAL A 207 12.48 -23.91 -1.24
C VAL A 207 12.22 -22.45 -1.57
N PHE A 208 10.98 -22.00 -1.36
CA PHE A 208 10.55 -20.64 -1.60
C PHE A 208 11.31 -19.64 -0.71
N ASP A 209 11.39 -19.91 0.59
CA ASP A 209 12.08 -19.07 1.58
C ASP A 209 13.55 -19.44 1.76
N GLN A 210 14.02 -20.46 1.03
CA GLN A 210 15.37 -21.04 1.17
C GLN A 210 15.69 -21.51 2.59
N PHE A 211 14.67 -21.87 3.36
CA PHE A 211 14.78 -22.29 4.75
C PHE A 211 15.11 -23.78 4.89
N GLY A 212 16.01 -24.11 5.83
CA GLY A 212 16.32 -25.49 6.24
C GLY A 212 17.11 -26.32 5.24
N ILE A 213 17.29 -25.85 4.00
CA ILE A 213 17.97 -26.59 2.92
C ILE A 213 19.40 -26.95 3.33
N LYS A 214 20.19 -25.95 3.76
CA LYS A 214 21.59 -26.16 4.18
C LYS A 214 21.69 -27.03 5.42
N ASP A 215 20.82 -26.80 6.40
CA ASP A 215 20.84 -27.50 7.69
C ASP A 215 20.67 -29.00 7.50
N ILE A 216 19.79 -29.40 6.58
CA ILE A 216 19.54 -30.81 6.26
C ILE A 216 20.76 -31.49 5.65
N PHE A 217 21.44 -30.84 4.70
CA PHE A 217 22.67 -31.38 4.12
C PHE A 217 23.77 -31.53 5.17
N ASP A 218 23.99 -30.50 5.99
CA ASP A 218 25.01 -30.55 7.04
C ASP A 218 24.68 -31.64 8.08
N ASN A 219 23.41 -31.79 8.45
CA ASN A 219 22.97 -32.79 9.42
C ASN A 219 22.99 -34.22 8.87
N ALA A 220 22.75 -34.43 7.57
CA ALA A 220 22.97 -35.73 6.94
C ALA A 220 24.45 -36.10 6.88
N ILE A 221 25.33 -35.15 6.57
CA ILE A 221 26.77 -35.38 6.62
C ILE A 221 27.19 -35.78 8.05
N ARG A 222 26.69 -35.07 9.08
CA ARG A 222 26.93 -35.44 10.49
C ARG A 222 26.42 -36.85 10.81
N ALA A 223 25.20 -37.19 10.39
CA ALA A 223 24.62 -38.52 10.61
C ALA A 223 25.40 -39.64 9.91
N ALA A 224 25.86 -39.42 8.68
CA ALA A 224 26.70 -40.34 7.91
C ALA A 224 28.07 -40.55 8.54
N LEU A 225 28.72 -39.46 8.98
CA LEU A 225 30.02 -39.51 9.65
C LEU A 225 29.93 -40.25 11.00
N ILE A 226 28.85 -40.06 11.76
CA ILE A 226 28.60 -40.79 13.01
C ILE A 226 28.36 -42.27 12.73
N SER A 227 27.52 -42.61 11.75
CA SER A 227 27.28 -44.00 11.35
C SER A 227 28.58 -44.69 10.91
N ARG A 228 29.44 -43.98 10.17
CA ARG A 228 30.78 -44.46 9.78
C ARG A 228 31.71 -44.65 10.98
N ARG A 229 31.63 -43.80 12.02
CA ARG A 229 32.40 -43.98 13.27
C ARG A 229 32.07 -45.31 13.94
N HIS A 230 30.80 -45.73 13.94
CA HIS A 230 30.41 -47.03 14.49
C HIS A 230 31.00 -48.22 13.71
N LEU A 231 31.27 -48.04 12.41
CA LEU A 231 31.87 -49.06 11.55
C LEU A 231 33.41 -49.03 11.51
N GLN A 232 34.04 -47.87 11.76
CA GLN A 232 35.49 -47.66 11.71
C GLN A 232 36.02 -46.99 12.99
N PHE A 233 35.81 -47.63 14.14
CA PHE A 233 36.04 -47.05 15.47
C PHE A 233 37.49 -46.63 15.77
N TRP A 234 38.47 -47.19 15.05
CA TRP A 234 39.90 -46.85 15.17
C TRP A 234 40.26 -45.47 14.59
N LYS A 235 39.39 -44.84 13.79
CA LYS A 235 39.65 -43.51 13.21
C LYS A 235 39.35 -42.39 14.21
N SER A 236 40.38 -41.94 14.92
CA SER A 236 40.34 -40.90 15.96
C SER A 236 39.73 -39.55 15.49
N HIS A 237 39.94 -39.17 14.23
CA HIS A 237 39.40 -37.94 13.64
C HIS A 237 37.85 -37.89 13.61
N LEU A 238 37.17 -39.05 13.63
CA LEU A 238 35.70 -39.13 13.65
C LEU A 238 35.11 -38.96 15.06
N ARG A 239 35.94 -38.94 16.12
CA ARG A 239 35.46 -38.82 17.51
C ARG A 239 34.92 -37.42 17.85
N LYS A 240 35.36 -36.39 17.11
CA LYS A 240 34.95 -34.99 17.29
C LYS A 240 33.72 -34.59 16.47
N VAL A 241 33.15 -35.51 15.68
CA VAL A 241 31.96 -35.24 14.86
C VAL A 241 30.77 -34.98 15.77
N GLN A 242 30.14 -33.82 15.60
CA GLN A 242 28.94 -33.43 16.34
C GLN A 242 27.72 -34.24 15.88
N LYS A 243 26.80 -34.52 16.81
CA LYS A 243 25.48 -35.07 16.50
C LYS A 243 24.69 -34.12 15.58
N PRO A 244 23.72 -34.61 14.80
CA PRO A 244 22.80 -33.76 14.06
C PRO A 244 22.20 -32.66 14.96
N LEU A 245 22.33 -31.41 14.52
CA LEU A 245 21.89 -30.25 15.28
C LEU A 245 20.37 -30.13 15.23
N LEU A 246 19.79 -29.52 16.27
CA LEU A 246 18.37 -29.19 16.32
C LEU A 246 18.11 -28.01 15.38
N GLN A 247 17.03 -28.07 14.61
CA GLN A 247 16.60 -26.98 13.74
C GLN A 247 15.66 -26.04 14.51
N ALA A 248 15.98 -24.75 14.53
CA ALA A 248 15.07 -23.74 15.07
C ALA A 248 13.81 -23.65 14.17
N PRO A 249 12.61 -23.43 14.72
CA PRO A 249 11.41 -23.36 13.90
C PRO A 249 11.40 -22.11 13.04
N PHE A 250 10.76 -22.22 11.87
CA PHE A 250 10.62 -21.09 10.95
C PHE A 250 9.54 -20.14 11.44
N LEU A 251 9.93 -18.90 11.76
CA LEU A 251 8.99 -17.81 12.00
C LEU A 251 8.61 -17.18 10.65
N PRO A 252 7.35 -17.27 10.20
CA PRO A 252 6.96 -16.65 8.94
C PRO A 252 7.10 -15.13 9.00
N PRO A 253 7.44 -14.49 7.87
CA PRO A 253 7.54 -13.04 7.81
C PRO A 253 6.21 -12.38 8.18
N LYS A 254 6.27 -11.22 8.85
CA LYS A 254 5.08 -10.39 9.08
C LYS A 254 4.50 -9.98 7.72
N ALA A 255 3.19 -10.04 7.58
CA ALA A 255 2.52 -9.44 6.43
C ALA A 255 2.84 -7.94 6.37
N PRO A 256 2.95 -7.33 5.19
CA PRO A 256 3.04 -5.87 5.08
C PRO A 256 1.70 -5.22 5.45
N PRO A 257 1.70 -3.99 5.96
CA PRO A 257 0.46 -3.26 6.23
C PRO A 257 -0.29 -2.97 4.92
N PRO A 258 -1.64 -2.99 4.94
CA PRO A 258 -2.43 -2.68 3.76
C PRO A 258 -2.22 -1.23 3.33
N LEU A 259 -2.20 -1.00 2.01
CA LEU A 259 -2.03 0.32 1.42
C LEU A 259 -3.38 0.99 1.20
N ILE A 260 -3.51 2.22 1.68
CA ILE A 260 -4.68 3.06 1.45
C ILE A 260 -4.57 3.66 0.04
N LYS A 261 -5.60 3.43 -0.76
CA LYS A 261 -5.75 3.94 -2.12
C LYS A 261 -6.76 5.08 -2.10
N ILE A 262 -6.33 6.24 -2.57
CA ILE A 262 -7.21 7.39 -2.76
C ILE A 262 -7.85 7.28 -4.15
N PRO A 263 -9.18 7.22 -4.26
CA PRO A 263 -9.87 7.28 -5.55
C PRO A 263 -9.55 8.58 -6.28
N ASP A 264 -9.48 8.52 -7.62
CA ASP A 264 -9.44 9.72 -8.45
C ASP A 264 -10.70 10.55 -8.25
N CYS A 265 -10.61 11.85 -8.53
CA CYS A 265 -11.78 12.72 -8.46
C CYS A 265 -12.81 12.30 -9.53
N PRO A 266 -14.11 12.27 -9.21
CA PRO A 266 -15.13 11.98 -10.21
C PRO A 266 -15.02 12.96 -11.38
N ARG A 267 -14.97 12.45 -12.62
CA ARG A 267 -14.90 13.28 -13.84
C ARG A 267 -16.04 14.31 -13.93
N ASN A 268 -17.21 14.00 -13.35
CA ASN A 268 -18.36 14.91 -13.32
C ASN A 268 -18.06 16.25 -12.64
N ASN A 269 -17.11 16.31 -11.69
CA ASN A 269 -16.74 17.54 -10.99
C ASN A 269 -15.85 18.48 -11.83
N GLN A 270 -15.21 18.02 -12.92
CA GLN A 270 -14.41 18.91 -13.77
C GLN A 270 -15.31 19.81 -14.64
N ASP A 271 -16.45 19.27 -15.09
CA ASP A 271 -17.45 20.03 -15.85
C ASP A 271 -18.44 20.78 -14.94
N SER A 272 -18.40 20.59 -13.63
CA SER A 272 -19.43 21.13 -12.73
C SER A 272 -19.46 22.66 -12.63
N PRO A 273 -18.32 23.40 -12.60
CA PRO A 273 -18.37 24.87 -12.59
C PRO A 273 -18.93 25.42 -13.91
N ARG A 274 -18.64 24.72 -15.02
CA ARG A 274 -19.20 25.07 -16.34
C ARG A 274 -20.71 24.83 -16.38
N LYS A 275 -21.18 23.67 -15.91
CA LYS A 275 -22.61 23.34 -15.81
C LYS A 275 -23.36 24.33 -14.92
N LEU A 276 -22.73 24.82 -13.86
CA LEU A 276 -23.30 25.83 -12.97
C LEU A 276 -23.44 27.20 -13.66
N LEU A 277 -22.52 27.57 -14.57
CA LEU A 277 -22.67 28.77 -15.38
C LEU A 277 -23.78 28.63 -16.42
N GLU A 278 -23.93 27.44 -17.02
CA GLU A 278 -24.98 27.15 -18.01
C GLU A 278 -26.37 27.03 -17.36
N ASN A 279 -26.44 26.49 -16.14
CA ASN A 279 -27.66 26.38 -15.33
C ASN A 279 -27.44 27.12 -13.99
N PRO A 280 -27.78 28.42 -13.92
CA PRO A 280 -27.37 29.33 -12.83
C PRO A 280 -28.21 29.15 -11.54
N PHE A 281 -28.15 27.96 -10.94
CA PHE A 281 -28.70 27.67 -9.63
C PHE A 281 -28.05 28.57 -8.57
N CYS A 282 -28.85 29.25 -7.76
CA CYS A 282 -28.36 30.18 -6.72
C CYS A 282 -27.58 31.39 -7.27
N ALA A 283 -27.82 31.81 -8.51
CA ALA A 283 -27.24 33.06 -9.03
C ALA A 283 -27.66 34.27 -8.20
N ASP A 284 -26.68 35.12 -7.89
CA ASP A 284 -26.80 36.30 -7.04
C ASP A 284 -26.37 37.59 -7.78
N VAL A 285 -25.94 37.47 -9.03
CA VAL A 285 -25.61 38.57 -9.94
C VAL A 285 -26.15 38.33 -11.35
N MET A 286 -26.64 39.40 -11.97
CA MET A 286 -27.10 39.45 -13.35
C MET A 286 -26.38 40.57 -14.11
N PHE A 287 -25.82 40.25 -15.27
CA PHE A 287 -25.22 41.21 -16.19
C PHE A 287 -26.17 41.52 -17.33
N ILE A 288 -26.38 42.81 -17.60
CA ILE A 288 -27.09 43.29 -18.79
C ILE A 288 -26.05 43.68 -19.83
N VAL A 289 -26.01 42.94 -20.93
CA VAL A 289 -25.04 43.10 -22.03
C VAL A 289 -25.78 43.58 -23.28
N GLN A 290 -25.27 44.63 -23.94
CA GLN A 290 -25.89 45.25 -25.11
C GLN A 290 -27.37 45.60 -24.89
N GLU A 291 -27.70 46.08 -23.68
CA GLU A 291 -29.03 46.51 -23.23
C GLU A 291 -30.13 45.43 -23.22
N HIS A 292 -29.92 44.25 -23.79
CA HIS A 292 -31.01 43.26 -24.02
C HIS A 292 -30.66 41.85 -23.54
N PHE A 293 -29.37 41.50 -23.41
CA PHE A 293 -28.97 40.15 -23.02
C PHE A 293 -28.68 40.06 -21.52
N ASN A 294 -29.42 39.19 -20.84
CA ASN A 294 -29.24 38.94 -19.42
C ASN A 294 -28.38 37.69 -19.22
N VAL A 295 -27.25 37.85 -18.52
CA VAL A 295 -26.33 36.75 -18.17
C VAL A 295 -26.27 36.61 -16.65
N PHE A 296 -26.67 35.45 -16.14
CA PHE A 296 -26.66 35.15 -14.71
C PHE A 296 -25.33 34.53 -14.29
N ALA A 297 -24.84 34.89 -13.11
CA ALA A 297 -23.58 34.39 -12.56
C ALA A 297 -23.59 34.43 -11.02
N HIS A 298 -22.45 34.07 -10.43
CA HIS A 298 -22.24 33.94 -8.99
C HIS A 298 -21.10 34.85 -8.54
N LYS A 299 -21.36 35.74 -7.57
CA LYS A 299 -20.36 36.69 -7.06
C LYS A 299 -19.12 35.98 -6.56
N ILE A 300 -19.28 34.88 -5.81
CA ILE A 300 -18.16 34.12 -5.25
C ILE A 300 -17.21 33.58 -6.33
N TYR A 301 -17.72 33.07 -7.45
CA TYR A 301 -16.88 32.58 -8.55
C TYR A 301 -16.11 33.71 -9.24
N LEU A 302 -16.77 34.85 -9.44
CA LEU A 302 -16.16 36.00 -10.11
C LEU A 302 -15.15 36.70 -9.21
N SER A 303 -15.46 36.86 -7.92
CA SER A 303 -14.63 37.56 -6.94
C SER A 303 -13.39 36.75 -6.55
N THR A 304 -13.47 35.41 -6.58
CA THR A 304 -12.31 34.54 -6.32
C THR A 304 -11.36 34.45 -7.51
N SER A 305 -11.83 34.79 -8.71
CA SER A 305 -11.04 34.74 -9.95
C SER A 305 -10.63 36.11 -10.49
N SER A 306 -11.22 37.20 -10.00
CA SER A 306 -10.88 38.57 -10.40
C SER A 306 -10.98 39.54 -9.22
N SER A 307 -9.89 40.25 -8.95
CA SER A 307 -9.88 41.34 -7.96
C SER A 307 -10.84 42.45 -8.35
N LYS A 308 -11.03 42.72 -9.65
CA LYS A 308 -11.96 43.76 -10.11
C LYS A 308 -13.40 43.45 -9.73
N PHE A 309 -13.83 42.19 -9.90
CA PHE A 309 -15.15 41.75 -9.46
C PHE A 309 -15.26 41.69 -7.94
N TYR A 310 -14.20 41.30 -7.24
CA TYR A 310 -14.15 41.34 -5.77
C TYR A 310 -14.40 42.75 -5.23
N ASP A 311 -13.68 43.74 -5.74
CA ASP A 311 -13.83 45.14 -5.35
C ASP A 311 -15.22 45.69 -5.72
N LEU A 312 -15.71 45.35 -6.92
CA LEU A 312 -17.03 45.78 -7.40
C LEU A 312 -18.15 45.33 -6.46
N PHE A 313 -18.14 44.05 -6.03
CA PHE A 313 -19.20 43.49 -5.21
C PHE A 313 -19.08 43.84 -3.71
N GLN A 314 -17.94 44.38 -3.28
CA GLN A 314 -17.78 44.95 -1.94
C GLN A 314 -18.20 46.41 -1.83
N MET A 315 -18.50 47.09 -2.94
CA MET A 315 -19.03 48.44 -2.88
C MET A 315 -20.35 48.44 -2.09
N ASP A 316 -20.42 49.20 -1.00
CA ASP A 316 -21.64 49.32 -0.20
C ASP A 316 -22.76 49.93 -1.04
N ILE A 317 -23.72 49.10 -1.47
CA ILE A 317 -24.99 49.52 -2.09
C ILE A 317 -26.08 49.63 -1.00
N SER A 318 -25.68 49.89 0.25
CA SER A 318 -26.56 49.78 1.41
C SER A 318 -27.48 50.99 1.56
N GLU A 319 -28.73 50.69 1.88
CA GLU A 319 -29.81 51.60 2.19
C GLU A 319 -29.64 52.14 3.61
N GLU A 320 -28.88 53.22 3.84
CA GLU A 320 -29.19 54.17 4.91
C GLU A 320 -28.23 55.36 4.92
N SER A 321 -28.85 56.53 4.84
CA SER A 321 -28.23 57.80 5.15
C SER A 321 -28.13 57.91 6.67
N GLN A 322 -26.92 57.86 7.26
CA GLN A 322 -26.52 58.70 8.41
C GLN A 322 -25.12 58.35 8.95
N SER A 323 -24.31 59.41 9.14
CA SER A 323 -23.07 59.49 9.93
C SER A 323 -21.74 59.03 9.30
N MET A 324 -21.27 59.77 8.29
CA MET A 324 -19.85 59.79 7.92
C MET A 324 -19.04 60.60 8.94
N VAL A 325 -18.45 59.96 9.96
CA VAL A 325 -17.20 60.41 10.63
C VAL A 325 -16.32 59.25 11.12
N ALA A 326 -16.82 58.02 11.29
CA ALA A 326 -16.04 56.94 11.93
C ALA A 326 -15.21 56.03 11.00
N THR A 327 -15.44 56.04 9.68
CA THR A 327 -14.88 55.02 8.75
C THR A 327 -13.49 55.32 8.17
N GLU A 328 -12.90 56.47 8.50
CA GLU A 328 -11.62 56.91 7.92
C GLU A 328 -10.41 56.09 8.41
N ARG A 329 -10.49 55.47 9.60
CA ARG A 329 -9.40 54.64 10.15
C ARG A 329 -9.38 53.21 9.58
N HIS A 330 -10.55 52.60 9.38
CA HIS A 330 -10.63 51.23 8.84
C HIS A 330 -10.16 51.14 7.38
N ARG A 331 -10.37 52.21 6.60
CA ARG A 331 -9.98 52.29 5.18
C ARG A 331 -8.45 52.35 4.98
N ARG A 332 -7.71 52.98 5.90
CA ARG A 332 -6.23 53.10 5.83
C ARG A 332 -5.50 51.82 6.21
N GLU A 333 -6.01 51.04 7.18
CA GLU A 333 -5.40 49.76 7.55
C GLU A 333 -5.61 48.67 6.48
N HIS A 334 -6.73 48.71 5.75
CA HIS A 334 -7.03 47.70 4.72
C HIS A 334 -6.23 47.90 3.43
N LEU A 335 -5.96 49.16 3.04
CA LEU A 335 -5.13 49.52 1.87
C LEU A 335 -3.62 49.31 2.08
N MET A 336 -3.15 49.20 3.32
CA MET A 336 -1.74 48.91 3.61
C MET A 336 -1.40 47.41 3.56
N ARG A 337 -2.40 46.50 3.58
CA ARG A 337 -2.17 45.04 3.50
C ARG A 337 -2.01 44.51 2.07
N THR A 338 -2.49 45.22 1.05
CA THR A 338 -2.28 44.83 -0.36
C THR A 338 -0.85 45.10 -0.86
N LEU A 339 -0.02 45.78 -0.07
CA LEU A 339 1.40 46.04 -0.35
C LEU A 339 2.37 45.15 0.46
N SER A 340 1.87 44.24 1.31
CA SER A 340 2.71 43.31 2.08
C SER A 340 2.56 41.90 1.51
N LEU A 341 3.21 41.69 0.37
CA LEU A 341 3.47 40.39 -0.24
C LEU A 341 4.94 40.41 -0.64
N ASP A 342 5.83 40.11 0.30
CA ASP A 342 7.15 39.52 0.06
C ASP A 342 7.70 38.96 1.39
N THR A 343 7.84 37.63 1.42
CA THR A 343 8.73 36.78 2.24
C THR A 343 9.23 37.30 3.61
N ASP A 344 8.81 36.61 4.68
CA ASP A 344 9.58 36.50 5.93
C ASP A 344 10.80 35.57 5.72
N GLU A 345 12.01 36.12 5.69
CA GLU A 345 13.23 35.42 6.15
C GLU A 345 14.21 36.37 6.86
N VAL A 346 14.40 36.09 8.15
CA VAL A 346 15.63 36.12 8.97
C VAL A 346 16.67 37.24 8.76
N MET A 347 16.88 38.02 9.83
CA MET A 347 18.00 38.95 10.04
C MET A 347 19.40 38.34 9.76
N ALA A 348 20.20 38.99 8.90
CA ALA A 348 21.64 39.14 9.09
C ALA A 348 22.24 40.32 8.29
N VAL A 349 23.34 40.85 8.82
CA VAL A 349 24.00 42.15 8.57
C VAL A 349 25.01 42.15 7.39
N LEU A 350 25.03 43.22 6.56
CA LEU A 350 26.15 43.94 5.86
C LEU A 350 25.97 44.26 4.33
N PRO A 351 26.58 45.37 3.81
CA PRO A 351 26.15 46.07 2.60
C PRO A 351 27.05 45.92 1.35
N ASN A 352 26.52 46.47 0.24
CA ASN A 352 27.13 46.81 -1.06
C ASN A 352 27.27 45.69 -2.09
N LEU A 353 26.45 45.78 -3.16
CA LEU A 353 26.83 45.70 -4.58
C LEU A 353 25.57 45.90 -5.46
N SER A 354 25.63 46.84 -6.41
CA SER A 354 24.68 46.97 -7.54
C SER A 354 24.91 45.85 -8.57
N PRO A 355 23.90 45.33 -9.32
CA PRO A 355 23.44 46.04 -10.52
C PRO A 355 21.98 45.80 -11.01
N SER A 356 21.49 46.78 -11.79
CA SER A 356 20.62 46.68 -12.98
C SER A 356 19.29 45.89 -12.99
N SER A 357 18.19 46.67 -13.04
CA SER A 357 17.09 46.63 -14.03
C SER A 357 16.21 45.38 -14.19
N LEU A 358 15.12 45.31 -13.41
CA LEU A 358 13.79 44.92 -13.87
C LEU A 358 12.75 45.83 -13.17
N ARG A 359 12.14 46.74 -13.93
CA ARG A 359 11.18 47.74 -13.42
C ARG A 359 9.79 47.08 -13.33
N ALA A 360 9.37 46.68 -12.13
CA ALA A 360 7.96 46.48 -11.84
C ALA A 360 7.29 47.86 -11.76
N SER A 361 6.30 48.10 -12.61
CA SER A 361 5.57 49.37 -12.64
C SER A 361 4.65 49.47 -11.43
N LYS A 362 4.89 50.47 -10.58
CA LYS A 362 3.97 50.89 -9.53
C LYS A 362 2.69 51.42 -10.17
N SER A 363 1.54 50.96 -9.70
CA SER A 363 0.24 51.52 -10.05
C SER A 363 0.03 52.82 -9.26
N ASP A 364 0.12 53.97 -9.94
CA ASP A 364 -0.44 55.23 -9.45
C ASP A 364 -1.96 55.17 -9.60
N GLY A 365 -2.67 55.15 -8.47
CA GLY A 365 -4.13 55.01 -8.44
C GLY A 365 -4.74 55.54 -7.15
N THR A 366 -4.40 56.77 -6.76
CA THR A 366 -5.07 57.51 -5.70
C THR A 366 -6.57 57.60 -6.01
N LEU A 367 -7.41 56.93 -5.21
CA LEU A 367 -8.87 57.02 -5.25
C LEU A 367 -9.32 58.49 -5.20
N LYS A 368 -9.82 59.02 -6.33
CA LYS A 368 -10.52 60.30 -6.36
C LYS A 368 -11.93 60.11 -5.80
N VAL A 369 -12.29 61.01 -4.88
CA VAL A 369 -13.58 61.12 -4.19
C VAL A 369 -14.73 61.13 -5.20
N MET A 370 -15.70 60.22 -5.02
CA MET A 370 -16.95 60.18 -5.78
C MET A 370 -17.89 61.29 -5.29
N SER A 371 -18.35 62.16 -6.19
CA SER A 371 -19.36 63.19 -5.91
C SER A 371 -20.74 62.71 -6.34
N PHE A 372 -21.71 62.73 -5.43
CA PHE A 372 -23.09 62.32 -5.68
C PHE A 372 -23.94 63.49 -6.18
N ASN A 373 -24.47 63.40 -7.39
CA ASN A 373 -25.56 64.28 -7.83
C ASN A 373 -26.90 63.59 -7.53
N ALA A 374 -27.55 64.01 -6.45
CA ALA A 374 -28.89 63.60 -6.10
C ALA A 374 -29.91 64.38 -6.95
N LYS A 375 -30.52 63.71 -7.93
CA LYS A 375 -31.87 63.97 -8.44
C LYS A 375 -32.26 62.82 -9.39
N HIS A 376 -33.22 62.02 -8.92
CA HIS A 376 -34.08 61.03 -9.59
C HIS A 376 -34.14 59.69 -8.82
N HIS A 377 -35.37 59.24 -8.57
CA HIS A 377 -35.76 58.15 -7.67
C HIS A 377 -35.44 56.73 -8.21
N HIS A 378 -34.19 56.47 -8.62
CA HIS A 378 -33.70 55.11 -8.83
C HIS A 378 -32.32 54.94 -8.19
N LYS A 379 -32.21 53.92 -7.31
CA LYS A 379 -31.03 53.57 -6.50
C LYS A 379 -29.91 52.98 -7.39
N GLN A 380 -29.30 53.80 -8.24
CA GLN A 380 -28.31 53.37 -9.24
C GLN A 380 -26.97 54.13 -9.04
N LEU A 381 -25.87 53.38 -8.93
CA LEU A 381 -24.51 53.90 -8.77
C LEU A 381 -23.82 53.91 -10.14
N SER A 382 -23.55 55.11 -10.68
CA SER A 382 -22.79 55.22 -11.94
C SER A 382 -21.32 54.82 -11.74
N LEU A 383 -20.85 53.87 -12.55
CA LEU A 383 -19.51 53.31 -12.48
C LEU A 383 -18.58 53.77 -13.61
N ALA A 384 -19.05 54.66 -14.49
CA ALA A 384 -18.32 55.10 -15.68
C ALA A 384 -16.92 55.69 -15.38
N PHE A 385 -16.73 56.28 -14.19
CA PHE A 385 -15.44 56.82 -13.74
C PHE A 385 -14.56 55.83 -13.00
N TRP A 386 -15.10 54.68 -12.59
CA TRP A 386 -14.39 53.65 -11.82
C TRP A 386 -13.79 52.57 -12.72
N CYS A 387 -14.53 52.12 -13.74
CA CYS A 387 -14.06 51.15 -14.71
C CYS A 387 -14.80 51.33 -16.04
N LYS A 388 -14.09 51.22 -17.16
CA LYS A 388 -14.67 51.25 -18.51
C LYS A 388 -15.61 50.08 -18.80
N ALA A 389 -15.58 49.02 -17.99
CA ALA A 389 -16.44 47.85 -18.16
C ALA A 389 -17.88 48.06 -17.70
N PHE A 390 -18.09 48.91 -16.69
CA PHE A 390 -19.35 48.95 -15.93
C PHE A 390 -19.97 50.35 -16.02
N GLN A 391 -21.21 50.41 -16.46
CA GLN A 391 -21.97 51.67 -16.54
C GLN A 391 -22.70 51.96 -15.22
N ASN A 392 -23.33 50.94 -14.65
CA ASN A 392 -24.13 51.04 -13.43
C ASN A 392 -24.16 49.71 -12.65
N ILE A 393 -24.35 49.81 -11.33
CA ILE A 393 -24.67 48.71 -10.43
C ILE A 393 -25.84 49.08 -9.50
N HIS A 394 -26.81 48.17 -9.35
CA HIS A 394 -27.93 48.31 -8.41
C HIS A 394 -28.42 46.95 -7.91
N LYS A 395 -29.33 46.94 -6.92
CA LYS A 395 -30.04 45.74 -6.47
C LYS A 395 -31.45 45.73 -7.04
N GLU A 396 -31.88 44.60 -7.57
CA GLU A 396 -33.21 44.43 -8.16
C GLU A 396 -33.78 43.06 -7.82
N THR A 397 -35.10 42.97 -7.67
CA THR A 397 -35.77 41.68 -7.50
C THR A 397 -36.00 41.07 -8.86
N VAL A 398 -35.26 40.01 -9.17
CA VAL A 398 -35.28 39.31 -10.46
C VAL A 398 -35.81 37.90 -10.24
N VAL A 399 -36.66 37.42 -11.16
CA VAL A 399 -37.11 36.03 -11.15
C VAL A 399 -35.96 35.15 -11.59
N ASN A 400 -35.53 34.22 -10.72
CA ASN A 400 -34.47 33.28 -11.08
C ASN A 400 -34.96 32.40 -12.24
N PRO A 401 -34.21 32.30 -13.35
CA PRO A 401 -34.65 31.61 -14.56
C PRO A 401 -34.81 30.09 -14.37
N VAL A 402 -34.14 29.50 -13.36
CA VAL A 402 -34.14 28.06 -13.11
C VAL A 402 -35.20 27.67 -12.08
N THR A 403 -35.27 28.39 -10.96
CA THR A 403 -36.18 28.05 -9.86
C THR A 403 -37.55 28.73 -9.97
N GLY A 404 -37.68 29.77 -10.81
CA GLY A 404 -38.91 30.56 -10.94
C GLY A 404 -39.24 31.43 -9.73
N THR A 405 -38.36 31.46 -8.72
CA THR A 405 -38.55 32.23 -7.49
C THR A 405 -37.98 33.64 -7.64
N ALA A 406 -38.68 34.64 -7.13
CA ALA A 406 -38.17 36.01 -7.05
C ALA A 406 -37.03 36.08 -6.02
N ALA A 407 -35.86 36.56 -6.44
CA ALA A 407 -34.69 36.74 -5.59
C ALA A 407 -34.08 38.13 -5.79
N VAL A 408 -33.54 38.71 -4.71
CA VAL A 408 -32.82 39.99 -4.81
C VAL A 408 -31.43 39.73 -5.38
N MET A 409 -31.16 40.23 -6.58
CA MET A 409 -29.90 40.07 -7.29
C MET A 409 -29.18 41.41 -7.45
N THR A 410 -27.85 41.35 -7.56
CA THR A 410 -27.05 42.50 -7.99
C THR A 410 -27.10 42.58 -9.51
N VAL A 411 -27.59 43.67 -10.06
CA VAL A 411 -27.67 43.91 -11.50
C VAL A 411 -26.53 44.83 -11.90
N VAL A 412 -25.73 44.41 -12.87
CA VAL A 412 -24.59 45.16 -13.40
C VAL A 412 -24.84 45.44 -14.88
N GLN A 413 -24.92 46.72 -15.23
CA GLN A 413 -25.02 47.14 -16.63
C GLN A 413 -23.62 47.25 -17.22
N MET A 414 -23.35 46.42 -18.23
CA MET A 414 -22.07 46.39 -18.93
C MET A 414 -22.02 47.51 -19.97
N ASP A 415 -20.80 47.95 -20.32
CA ASP A 415 -20.63 48.91 -21.40
C ASP A 415 -21.06 48.34 -22.77
N ASN A 416 -21.61 49.19 -23.63
CA ASN A 416 -22.14 48.79 -24.94
C ASN A 416 -21.06 48.23 -25.90
N SER A 417 -19.78 48.44 -25.60
CA SER A 417 -18.67 47.82 -26.33
C SER A 417 -18.54 46.30 -26.09
N PHE A 418 -19.17 45.75 -25.05
CA PHE A 418 -19.06 44.33 -24.70
C PHE A 418 -19.98 43.48 -25.57
N GLN A 419 -19.41 42.51 -26.29
CA GLN A 419 -20.15 41.53 -27.07
C GLN A 419 -20.43 40.27 -26.23
N LEU A 420 -21.64 39.72 -26.35
CA LEU A 420 -22.08 38.56 -25.57
C LEU A 420 -21.16 37.34 -25.71
N GLY A 421 -20.75 36.99 -26.94
CA GLY A 421 -19.90 35.83 -27.21
C GLY A 421 -18.55 35.89 -26.48
N PRO A 422 -17.69 36.89 -26.80
CA PRO A 422 -16.41 37.08 -26.11
C PRO A 422 -16.55 37.21 -24.59
N PHE A 423 -17.57 37.93 -24.10
CA PHE A 423 -17.82 38.07 -22.66
C PHE A 423 -18.19 36.73 -21.99
N SER A 424 -19.00 35.89 -22.64
CA SER A 424 -19.30 34.53 -22.17
C SER A 424 -18.05 33.66 -22.06
N SER A 425 -17.10 33.79 -23.00
CA SER A 425 -15.83 33.07 -22.95
C SER A 425 -14.94 33.55 -21.79
N VAL A 426 -14.95 34.86 -21.47
CA VAL A 426 -14.28 35.41 -20.28
C VAL A 426 -14.92 34.87 -18.99
N LEU A 427 -16.26 34.87 -18.89
CA LEU A 427 -16.94 34.29 -17.73
C LEU A 427 -16.62 32.81 -17.57
N ARG A 428 -16.62 32.03 -18.66
CA ARG A 428 -16.27 30.61 -18.62
C ARG A 428 -14.86 30.41 -18.07
N PHE A 429 -13.89 31.22 -18.52
CA PHE A 429 -12.54 31.20 -17.99
C PHE A 429 -12.51 31.51 -16.48
N LEU A 430 -13.26 32.49 -15.99
CA LEU A 430 -13.31 32.77 -14.55
C LEU A 430 -13.86 31.59 -13.74
N TYR A 431 -14.76 30.78 -14.31
CA TYR A 431 -15.28 29.59 -13.64
C TYR A 431 -14.30 28.41 -13.68
N THR A 432 -13.75 28.11 -14.86
CA THR A 432 -13.00 26.87 -15.12
C THR A 432 -11.48 27.04 -15.13
N GLY A 433 -10.97 28.26 -15.28
CA GLY A 433 -9.55 28.54 -15.51
C GLY A 433 -9.02 28.04 -16.86
N GLU A 434 -9.92 27.65 -17.77
CA GLU A 434 -9.59 27.09 -19.08
C GLU A 434 -10.13 27.98 -20.20
N LEU A 435 -9.33 28.12 -21.26
CA LEU A 435 -9.72 28.78 -22.50
C LEU A 435 -9.61 27.77 -23.64
N ASN A 436 -10.68 27.61 -24.42
CA ASN A 436 -10.67 26.73 -25.58
C ASN A 436 -9.87 27.37 -26.72
N GLU A 437 -8.85 26.66 -27.24
CA GLU A 437 -7.98 27.12 -28.33
C GLU A 437 -8.73 27.43 -29.63
N ARG A 438 -9.95 26.89 -29.78
CA ARG A 438 -10.83 27.10 -30.95
C ARG A 438 -11.86 28.20 -30.75
N GLU A 439 -11.76 28.99 -29.68
CA GLU A 439 -12.64 30.14 -29.48
C GLU A 439 -12.52 31.12 -30.65
N MET A 440 -13.68 31.60 -31.09
CA MET A 440 -13.75 32.67 -32.08
C MET A 440 -13.42 34.01 -31.39
N ASP A 441 -12.90 34.97 -32.14
CA ASP A 441 -12.65 36.34 -31.65
C ASP A 441 -11.68 36.47 -30.44
N LEU A 442 -10.59 35.70 -30.43
CA LEU A 442 -9.51 35.79 -29.41
C LEU A 442 -9.06 37.24 -29.12
N MET A 443 -8.96 38.08 -30.15
CA MET A 443 -8.60 39.50 -30.00
C MET A 443 -9.59 40.28 -29.14
N LYS A 444 -10.90 40.03 -29.29
CA LYS A 444 -11.92 40.69 -28.45
C LYS A 444 -11.92 40.13 -27.03
N ILE A 445 -11.65 38.83 -26.87
CA ILE A 445 -11.47 38.21 -25.54
C ILE A 445 -10.30 38.87 -24.82
N ALA A 446 -9.17 39.08 -25.49
CA ALA A 446 -8.01 39.78 -24.92
C ALA A 446 -8.34 41.22 -24.50
N GLN A 447 -9.07 41.97 -25.33
CA GLN A 447 -9.50 43.33 -25.01
C GLN A 447 -10.40 43.37 -23.76
N ILE A 448 -11.38 42.46 -23.67
CA ILE A 448 -12.25 42.37 -22.49
C ILE A 448 -11.45 41.96 -21.25
N ALA A 449 -10.55 40.99 -21.38
CA ALA A 449 -9.68 40.54 -20.30
C ALA A 449 -8.77 41.67 -19.79
N GLU A 450 -8.26 42.52 -20.67
CA GLU A 450 -7.47 43.70 -20.30
C GLU A 450 -8.32 44.73 -19.54
N ILE A 451 -9.53 45.04 -20.02
CA ILE A 451 -10.43 45.99 -19.36
C ILE A 451 -10.87 45.50 -17.97
N LEU A 452 -11.13 44.18 -17.83
CA LEU A 452 -11.50 43.54 -16.57
C LEU A 452 -10.30 43.15 -15.70
N GLU A 453 -9.08 43.48 -16.12
CA GLU A 453 -7.81 43.19 -15.41
C GLU A 453 -7.59 41.69 -15.13
N VAL A 454 -8.08 40.82 -16.02
CA VAL A 454 -7.90 39.36 -15.98
C VAL A 454 -6.60 39.00 -16.74
N PHE A 455 -5.46 39.33 -16.13
CA PHE A 455 -4.14 39.20 -16.77
C PHE A 455 -3.80 37.77 -17.22
N ASP A 456 -4.22 36.75 -16.46
CA ASP A 456 -3.99 35.35 -16.81
C ASP A 456 -4.63 34.99 -18.15
N LEU A 457 -5.87 35.42 -18.36
CA LEU A 457 -6.59 35.19 -19.61
C LEU A 457 -5.95 35.94 -20.77
N ARG A 458 -5.53 37.19 -20.54
CA ARG A 458 -4.82 37.99 -21.54
C ARG A 458 -3.54 37.26 -22.00
N MET A 459 -2.74 36.78 -21.06
CA MET A 459 -1.51 36.02 -21.36
C MET A 459 -1.82 34.70 -22.08
N MET A 460 -2.86 33.98 -21.68
CA MET A 460 -3.25 32.73 -22.35
C MET A 460 -3.67 32.96 -23.80
N VAL A 461 -4.40 34.04 -24.08
CA VAL A 461 -4.78 34.41 -25.45
C VAL A 461 -3.54 34.74 -26.28
N GLU A 462 -2.60 35.51 -25.73
CA GLU A 462 -1.34 35.85 -26.40
C GLU A 462 -0.52 34.60 -26.75
N ASN A 463 -0.39 33.65 -25.81
CA ASN A 463 0.28 32.37 -26.04
C ASN A 463 -0.41 31.55 -27.14
N ILE A 464 -1.75 31.52 -27.18
CA ILE A 464 -2.49 30.80 -28.23
C ILE A 464 -2.24 31.45 -29.59
N MET A 465 -2.29 32.79 -29.66
CA MET A 465 -2.02 33.53 -30.89
C MET A 465 -0.58 33.32 -31.40
N ASN A 466 0.39 33.20 -30.49
CA ASN A 466 1.79 32.95 -30.81
C ASN A 466 2.13 31.47 -31.06
N LYS A 467 1.15 30.55 -30.97
CA LYS A 467 1.32 29.08 -31.06
C LYS A 467 2.19 28.48 -29.94
N GLU A 468 2.19 29.12 -28.78
CA GLU A 468 2.90 28.72 -27.56
C GLU A 468 1.95 28.23 -26.46
N GLY A 469 0.78 27.71 -26.84
CA GLY A 469 -0.28 27.29 -25.91
C GLY A 469 0.16 26.22 -24.88
N PHE A 470 1.27 25.52 -25.10
CA PHE A 470 1.82 24.57 -24.12
C PHE A 470 2.18 25.23 -22.78
N MET A 471 2.55 26.52 -22.77
CA MET A 471 2.84 27.30 -21.56
C MET A 471 1.60 27.64 -20.72
N ASN A 472 0.40 27.46 -21.29
CA ASN A 472 -0.84 27.76 -20.57
C ASN A 472 -1.10 26.79 -19.42
N LYS A 473 -0.45 25.62 -19.39
CA LYS A 473 -0.58 24.66 -18.28
C LYS A 473 -0.09 25.25 -16.96
N GLU A 474 1.00 25.99 -16.98
CA GLU A 474 1.58 26.65 -15.81
C GLU A 474 0.69 27.81 -15.35
N ILE A 475 0.16 28.59 -16.29
CA ILE A 475 -0.78 29.69 -16.01
C ILE A 475 -2.06 29.14 -15.37
N THR A 476 -2.66 28.09 -15.95
CA THR A 476 -3.86 27.44 -15.40
C THR A 476 -3.60 26.90 -13.99
N LYS A 477 -2.45 26.26 -13.74
CA LYS A 477 -2.09 25.81 -12.38
C LYS A 477 -1.99 26.97 -11.40
N ALA A 478 -1.26 28.03 -11.75
CA ALA A 478 -1.09 29.21 -10.89
C ALA A 478 -2.42 29.92 -10.61
N PHE A 479 -3.30 30.01 -11.61
CA PHE A 479 -4.66 30.55 -11.48
C PHE A 479 -5.47 29.75 -10.45
N HIS A 480 -5.49 28.42 -10.57
CA HIS A 480 -6.24 27.56 -9.64
C HIS A 480 -5.70 27.62 -8.21
N VAL A 481 -4.38 27.73 -8.03
CA VAL A 481 -3.77 27.91 -6.70
C VAL A 481 -4.20 29.24 -6.08
N ARG A 482 -4.14 30.34 -6.83
CA ARG A 482 -4.60 31.66 -6.34
C ARG A 482 -6.09 31.67 -6.02
N LYS A 483 -6.91 31.08 -6.90
CA LYS A 483 -8.35 30.96 -6.71
C LYS A 483 -8.67 30.17 -5.44
N ALA A 484 -8.02 29.02 -5.21
CA ALA A 484 -8.20 28.22 -4.01
C ALA A 484 -7.84 29.00 -2.74
N ASN A 485 -6.73 29.74 -2.75
CA ASN A 485 -6.33 30.58 -1.61
C ASN A 485 -7.36 31.70 -1.34
N ARG A 486 -7.87 32.36 -2.38
CA ARG A 486 -8.91 33.39 -2.23
C ARG A 486 -10.23 32.80 -1.73
N ILE A 487 -10.60 31.59 -2.15
CA ILE A 487 -11.78 30.89 -1.63
C ILE A 487 -11.62 30.61 -0.12
N LYS A 488 -10.44 30.15 0.33
CA LYS A 488 -10.16 29.97 1.77
C LYS A 488 -10.28 31.26 2.55
N GLU A 489 -9.77 32.37 2.00
CA GLU A 489 -9.92 33.70 2.59
C GLU A 489 -11.38 34.13 2.69
N CYS A 490 -12.19 33.89 1.64
CA CYS A 490 -13.61 34.20 1.64
C CYS A 490 -14.38 33.40 2.69
N LEU A 491 -14.04 32.12 2.85
CA LEU A 491 -14.61 31.27 3.91
C LEU A 491 -14.23 31.78 5.30
N ALA A 492 -12.98 32.20 5.52
CA ALA A 492 -12.53 32.69 6.82
C ALA A 492 -13.11 34.07 7.20
N LYS A 493 -13.46 34.89 6.21
CA LYS A 493 -14.01 36.25 6.40
C LYS A 493 -15.53 36.32 6.23
N ASP A 494 -16.19 35.20 5.97
CA ASP A 494 -17.62 35.11 5.67
C ASP A 494 -18.09 35.98 4.49
N THR A 495 -17.21 36.33 3.55
CA THR A 495 -17.54 37.22 2.43
C THR A 495 -18.36 36.51 1.36
N PHE A 496 -19.48 37.10 0.95
CA PHE A 496 -20.40 36.56 -0.07
C PHE A 496 -21.09 35.24 0.32
N THR A 497 -21.15 34.94 1.62
CA THR A 497 -21.84 33.74 2.13
C THR A 497 -23.36 33.87 1.99
N ASP A 498 -24.02 32.75 1.69
CA ASP A 498 -25.46 32.67 1.39
C ASP A 498 -26.16 31.50 2.11
N VAL A 499 -25.41 30.73 2.90
CA VAL A 499 -25.95 29.69 3.78
C VAL A 499 -25.13 29.59 5.06
N VAL A 500 -25.84 29.30 6.17
CA VAL A 500 -25.28 29.07 7.49
C VAL A 500 -25.57 27.63 7.90
N PHE A 501 -24.55 26.87 8.28
CA PHE A 501 -24.73 25.56 8.90
C PHE A 501 -24.75 25.68 10.41
N ARG A 502 -25.81 25.17 11.04
CA ARG A 502 -25.92 25.05 12.50
C ARG A 502 -25.39 23.69 12.94
N LEU A 503 -24.39 23.72 13.80
CA LEU A 503 -23.60 22.59 14.31
C LEU A 503 -23.74 22.50 15.84
N ASP A 504 -23.19 21.45 16.45
CA ASP A 504 -23.35 21.23 17.89
C ASP A 504 -22.58 22.28 18.72
N ASP A 505 -21.46 22.78 18.21
CA ASP A 505 -20.53 23.72 18.84
C ASP A 505 -20.55 25.13 18.17
N GLY A 506 -21.58 25.42 17.36
CA GLY A 506 -21.87 26.74 16.84
C GLY A 506 -22.30 26.77 15.38
N THR A 507 -21.89 27.80 14.64
CA THR A 507 -22.31 28.02 13.25
C THR A 507 -21.12 28.26 12.33
N ILE A 508 -21.27 27.86 11.07
CA ILE A 508 -20.28 28.11 10.01
C ILE A 508 -20.99 28.58 8.74
N ASN A 509 -20.47 29.64 8.11
CA ASN A 509 -21.03 30.14 6.87
C ASN A 509 -20.40 29.43 5.65
N ALA A 510 -21.15 29.32 4.56
CA ALA A 510 -20.70 28.70 3.33
C ALA A 510 -21.36 29.34 2.09
N HIS A 511 -21.02 28.78 0.92
CA HIS A 511 -21.44 29.30 -0.39
C HIS A 511 -22.18 28.20 -1.17
N LYS A 512 -23.50 28.29 -1.31
CA LYS A 512 -24.31 27.33 -2.07
C LYS A 512 -23.74 27.06 -3.48
N PRO A 513 -23.28 28.05 -4.26
CA PRO A 513 -22.70 27.80 -5.59
C PRO A 513 -21.50 26.84 -5.57
N LEU A 514 -20.59 26.98 -4.61
CA LEU A 514 -19.41 26.12 -4.50
C LEU A 514 -19.80 24.71 -4.01
N LEU A 515 -20.76 24.61 -3.10
CA LEU A 515 -21.25 23.34 -2.58
C LEU A 515 -21.97 22.50 -3.63
N ILE A 516 -22.89 23.13 -4.38
CA ILE A 516 -23.64 22.50 -5.47
C ILE A 516 -22.69 22.02 -6.57
N SER A 517 -21.62 22.77 -6.86
CA SER A 517 -20.65 22.35 -7.87
C SER A 517 -19.83 21.12 -7.44
N SER A 518 -19.61 20.92 -6.15
CA SER A 518 -18.63 19.95 -5.66
C SER A 518 -19.26 18.70 -5.05
N CYS A 519 -20.54 18.74 -4.69
CA CYS A 519 -21.23 17.68 -3.96
C CYS A 519 -22.65 17.47 -4.49
N ASP A 520 -22.90 16.30 -5.10
CA ASP A 520 -24.21 15.93 -5.64
C ASP A 520 -25.31 15.92 -4.56
N TRP A 521 -24.98 15.53 -3.33
CA TRP A 521 -25.92 15.56 -2.20
C TRP A 521 -26.35 17.00 -1.89
N MET A 522 -25.40 17.95 -1.87
CA MET A 522 -25.71 19.37 -1.66
C MET A 522 -26.38 20.01 -2.88
N ALA A 523 -26.06 19.55 -4.09
CA ALA A 523 -26.75 19.93 -5.31
C ALA A 523 -28.24 19.54 -5.26
N ALA A 524 -28.55 18.35 -4.77
CA ALA A 524 -29.94 17.92 -4.54
C ALA A 524 -30.63 18.74 -3.44
N LEU A 525 -29.91 19.06 -2.36
CA LEU A 525 -30.45 19.84 -1.24
C LEU A 525 -30.81 21.28 -1.65
N PHE A 526 -29.90 21.97 -2.34
CA PHE A 526 -30.07 23.39 -2.68
C PHE A 526 -30.67 23.65 -4.07
N GLY A 527 -30.52 22.71 -5.01
CA GLY A 527 -31.01 22.86 -6.39
C GLY A 527 -32.47 22.42 -6.60
N GLY A 528 -33.08 21.75 -5.62
CA GLY A 528 -34.44 21.21 -5.71
C GLY A 528 -35.54 22.11 -5.15
N SER A 529 -36.74 21.56 -5.05
CA SER A 529 -37.92 22.16 -4.41
C SER A 529 -37.98 21.96 -2.89
N PHE A 530 -36.87 21.54 -2.27
CA PHE A 530 -36.77 21.35 -0.82
C PHE A 530 -36.74 22.69 -0.08
N ILE A 531 -37.10 22.70 1.21
CA ILE A 531 -37.19 23.94 1.99
C ILE A 531 -35.82 24.61 2.16
N GLU A 532 -34.75 23.82 2.13
CA GLU A 532 -33.37 24.24 2.23
C GLU A 532 -32.88 25.04 1.02
N SER A 533 -33.55 24.95 -0.14
CA SER A 533 -33.23 25.81 -1.28
C SER A 533 -33.58 27.28 -0.98
N ALA A 534 -34.72 27.50 -0.32
CA ALA A 534 -35.21 28.81 0.09
C ALA A 534 -34.66 29.27 1.45
N ASN A 535 -34.21 28.35 2.30
CA ASN A 535 -33.67 28.67 3.62
C ASN A 535 -32.19 29.06 3.55
N ASN A 536 -31.78 29.99 4.41
CA ASN A 536 -30.38 30.40 4.55
C ASN A 536 -29.70 29.71 5.72
N GLU A 537 -30.40 28.82 6.43
CA GLU A 537 -29.86 28.07 7.56
C GLU A 537 -30.18 26.57 7.42
N VAL A 538 -29.17 25.71 7.61
CA VAL A 538 -29.30 24.25 7.54
C VAL A 538 -28.65 23.61 8.76
N SER A 539 -29.36 22.72 9.46
CA SER A 539 -28.84 22.05 10.66
C SER A 539 -28.14 20.73 10.35
N PHE A 540 -26.94 20.54 10.91
CA PHE A 540 -26.19 19.28 10.89
C PHE A 540 -25.95 18.82 12.35
N PRO A 541 -26.86 18.01 12.92
CA PRO A 541 -26.67 17.48 14.27
C PRO A 541 -25.58 16.39 14.29
N ASN A 542 -24.93 16.22 15.44
CA ASN A 542 -23.82 15.28 15.65
C ASN A 542 -22.63 15.63 14.74
N THR A 543 -22.31 16.91 14.66
CA THR A 543 -21.24 17.44 13.81
C THR A 543 -20.61 18.66 14.47
N SER A 544 -19.29 18.61 14.64
CA SER A 544 -18.45 19.69 15.14
C SER A 544 -18.07 20.67 14.03
N ARG A 545 -17.71 21.88 14.42
CA ARG A 545 -17.20 22.91 13.52
C ARG A 545 -15.94 22.48 12.81
N ALA A 546 -15.03 21.79 13.50
CA ALA A 546 -13.78 21.31 12.91
C ALA A 546 -14.03 20.33 11.76
N CYS A 547 -14.97 19.38 11.94
CA CYS A 547 -15.34 18.42 10.90
C CYS A 547 -16.04 19.08 9.71
N MET A 548 -16.99 20.00 9.95
CA MET A 548 -17.66 20.72 8.87
C MET A 548 -16.68 21.64 8.11
N GLN A 549 -15.76 22.32 8.82
CA GLN A 549 -14.71 23.13 8.20
C GLN A 549 -13.84 22.27 7.27
N ALA A 550 -13.41 21.08 7.72
CA ALA A 550 -12.63 20.16 6.90
C ALA A 550 -13.39 19.70 5.64
N VAL A 551 -14.70 19.45 5.75
CA VAL A 551 -15.56 19.15 4.60
C VAL A 551 -15.63 20.33 3.65
N LEU A 552 -15.86 21.55 4.13
CA LEU A 552 -15.95 22.74 3.27
C LEU A 552 -14.63 23.01 2.55
N GLU A 553 -13.49 22.93 3.24
CA GLU A 553 -12.18 23.07 2.64
C GLU A 553 -11.92 22.00 1.57
N TYR A 554 -12.33 20.75 1.83
CA TYR A 554 -12.27 19.68 0.85
C TYR A 554 -13.16 19.96 -0.37
N LEU A 555 -14.41 20.37 -0.17
CA LEU A 555 -15.32 20.67 -1.29
C LEU A 555 -14.82 21.85 -2.13
N TYR A 556 -14.10 22.79 -1.54
CA TYR A 556 -13.63 24.00 -2.22
C TYR A 556 -12.27 23.82 -2.90
N THR A 557 -11.39 23.00 -2.31
CA THR A 557 -9.98 22.88 -2.76
C THR A 557 -9.60 21.48 -3.21
N ASN A 558 -10.48 20.50 -2.99
CA ASN A 558 -10.28 19.09 -3.31
C ASN A 558 -9.09 18.46 -2.57
N GLN A 559 -8.69 19.07 -1.46
CA GLN A 559 -7.60 18.67 -0.57
C GLN A 559 -8.11 18.64 0.88
N LEU A 560 -7.58 17.72 1.68
CA LEU A 560 -7.84 17.67 3.12
C LEU A 560 -6.72 18.43 3.83
N SER A 561 -7.07 19.52 4.52
CA SER A 561 -6.19 20.23 5.46
C SER A 561 -6.68 19.98 6.89
N PRO A 562 -6.14 18.95 7.58
CA PRO A 562 -6.61 18.61 8.91
C PRO A 562 -6.23 19.69 9.94
N MET A 563 -7.18 20.07 10.79
CA MET A 563 -6.94 20.90 11.96
C MET A 563 -6.51 20.03 13.15
N ALA A 564 -5.89 20.63 14.17
CA ALA A 564 -5.32 19.89 15.30
C ALA A 564 -6.35 19.14 16.16
N ASP A 565 -7.61 19.58 16.13
CA ASP A 565 -8.76 19.07 16.87
C ASP A 565 -9.68 18.18 16.01
N LEU A 566 -9.28 17.84 14.79
CA LEU A 566 -10.10 17.06 13.87
C LEU A 566 -10.18 15.58 14.32
N ASP A 567 -11.40 15.12 14.64
CA ASP A 567 -11.66 13.69 14.85
C ASP A 567 -11.84 12.97 13.50
N PRO A 568 -10.95 12.02 13.13
CA PRO A 568 -11.07 11.29 11.88
C PRO A 568 -12.35 10.43 11.78
N MET A 569 -12.87 9.92 12.91
CA MET A 569 -14.05 9.06 12.90
C MET A 569 -15.30 9.87 12.62
N GLU A 570 -15.43 11.03 13.25
CA GLU A 570 -16.50 11.97 13.01
C GLU A 570 -16.48 12.47 11.55
N LEU A 571 -15.30 12.79 11.01
CA LEU A 571 -15.16 13.20 9.61
C LEU A 571 -15.51 12.06 8.63
N ILE A 572 -15.14 10.81 8.92
CA ILE A 572 -15.56 9.64 8.11
C ILE A 572 -17.08 9.49 8.13
N ALA A 573 -17.72 9.65 9.29
CA ALA A 573 -19.17 9.57 9.42
C ALA A 573 -19.87 10.65 8.56
N LEU A 574 -19.40 11.89 8.65
CA LEU A 574 -19.93 13.02 7.89
C LEU A 574 -19.69 12.86 6.38
N ALA A 575 -18.47 12.45 5.98
CA ALA A 575 -18.13 12.22 4.58
C ALA A 575 -18.98 11.12 3.94
N ASN A 576 -19.28 10.05 4.68
CA ASN A 576 -20.22 9.01 4.24
C ASN A 576 -21.64 9.56 4.04
N ARG A 577 -22.15 10.32 5.02
CA ARG A 577 -23.48 10.94 4.95
C ARG A 577 -23.62 11.88 3.75
N LEU A 578 -22.54 12.56 3.37
CA LEU A 578 -22.46 13.45 2.22
C LEU A 578 -22.09 12.74 0.91
N CYS A 579 -21.94 11.41 0.92
CA CYS A 579 -21.57 10.60 -0.24
C CYS A 579 -20.22 11.01 -0.88
N LEU A 580 -19.18 11.26 -0.06
CA LEU A 580 -17.85 11.71 -0.49
C LEU A 580 -16.78 10.61 -0.36
N PRO A 581 -16.74 9.60 -1.25
CA PRO A 581 -15.87 8.43 -1.12
C PRO A 581 -14.37 8.76 -1.14
N ARG A 582 -13.98 9.79 -1.89
CA ARG A 582 -12.59 10.24 -1.93
C ARG A 582 -12.18 10.94 -0.63
N LEU A 583 -13.07 11.70 0.01
CA LEU A 583 -12.80 12.29 1.31
C LEU A 583 -12.64 11.20 2.38
N ILE A 584 -13.48 10.16 2.36
CA ILE A 584 -13.32 9.00 3.25
C ILE A 584 -11.91 8.43 3.12
N ALA A 585 -11.45 8.13 1.90
CA ALA A 585 -10.11 7.56 1.69
C ALA A 585 -8.97 8.49 2.14
N LEU A 586 -9.12 9.81 1.97
CA LEU A 586 -8.15 10.79 2.50
C LEU A 586 -8.14 10.79 4.02
N THR A 587 -9.31 10.72 4.66
CA THR A 587 -9.42 10.67 6.12
C THR A 587 -8.91 9.34 6.69
N GLU A 588 -9.15 8.20 6.02
CA GLU A 588 -8.54 6.92 6.37
C GLU A 588 -7.01 7.02 6.35
N GLN A 589 -6.45 7.66 5.31
CA GLN A 589 -5.00 7.86 5.20
C GLN A 589 -4.47 8.74 6.34
N TYR A 590 -5.16 9.83 6.64
CA TYR A 590 -4.81 10.72 7.74
C TYR A 590 -4.83 9.98 9.09
N ALA A 591 -5.91 9.26 9.40
CA ALA A 591 -6.05 8.47 10.63
C ALA A 591 -4.90 7.47 10.82
N VAL A 592 -4.57 6.71 9.77
CA VAL A 592 -3.43 5.78 9.80
C VAL A 592 -2.10 6.51 9.95
N SER A 593 -1.92 7.66 9.30
CA SER A 593 -0.67 8.42 9.40
C SER A 593 -0.41 8.93 10.82
N GLU A 594 -1.45 9.37 11.52
CA GLU A 594 -1.36 9.82 12.91
C GLU A 594 -1.07 8.65 13.86
N LEU A 595 -1.75 7.51 13.71
CA LEU A 595 -1.46 6.31 14.51
C LEU A 595 -0.03 5.80 14.29
N VAL A 596 0.44 5.77 13.04
CA VAL A 596 1.82 5.36 12.72
C VAL A 596 2.83 6.34 13.32
N LYS A 597 2.53 7.63 13.31
CA LYS A 597 3.38 8.66 13.94
C LYS A 597 3.43 8.49 15.46
N ALA A 598 2.28 8.33 16.12
CA ALA A 598 2.21 8.07 17.56
C ALA A 598 2.96 6.78 17.96
N SER A 599 2.85 5.72 17.15
CA SER A 599 3.61 4.48 17.35
C SER A 599 5.13 4.67 17.25
N ARG A 600 5.61 5.52 16.32
CA ARG A 600 7.04 5.87 16.21
C ARG A 600 7.54 6.65 17.42
N ASP A 601 6.68 7.45 18.01
CA ASP A 601 6.95 8.21 19.24
C ASP A 601 6.81 7.35 20.51
N ALA A 602 6.72 6.02 20.36
CA ALA A 602 6.60 5.03 21.43
C ALA A 602 5.36 5.19 22.31
N GLN A 603 4.29 5.78 21.77
CA GLN A 603 2.99 5.83 22.43
C GLN A 603 2.24 4.50 22.23
N ASP A 604 1.45 4.11 23.24
CA ASP A 604 0.57 2.95 23.12
C ASP A 604 -0.68 3.33 22.31
N ILE A 605 -0.76 2.81 21.09
CA ILE A 605 -1.88 3.03 20.17
C ILE A 605 -2.90 1.89 20.18
N ASP A 606 -2.63 0.79 20.91
CA ASP A 606 -3.40 -0.45 20.77
C ASP A 606 -4.88 -0.27 21.19
N GLY A 607 -5.13 0.53 22.23
CA GLY A 607 -6.47 0.89 22.67
C GLY A 607 -7.24 1.72 21.63
N GLU A 608 -6.58 2.70 21.00
CA GLU A 608 -7.18 3.53 19.95
C GLU A 608 -7.48 2.70 18.70
N VAL A 609 -6.57 1.81 18.29
CA VAL A 609 -6.79 0.93 17.12
C VAL A 609 -8.03 0.04 17.33
N LEU A 610 -8.24 -0.47 18.55
CA LEU A 610 -9.42 -1.27 18.89
C LEU A 610 -10.71 -0.45 18.78
N ASN A 611 -10.70 0.81 19.18
CA ASN A 611 -11.84 1.71 19.03
C ASN A 611 -12.09 2.06 17.55
N TYR A 612 -11.03 2.40 16.81
CA TYR A 612 -11.11 2.70 15.39
C TYR A 612 -11.67 1.54 14.58
N LEU A 613 -11.37 0.29 14.95
CA LEU A 613 -11.93 -0.88 14.26
C LEU A 613 -13.47 -0.89 14.28
N GLU A 614 -14.09 -0.58 15.42
CA GLU A 614 -15.55 -0.58 15.53
C GLU A 614 -16.19 0.55 14.72
N PHE A 615 -15.66 1.76 14.85
CA PHE A 615 -16.17 2.92 14.11
C PHE A 615 -15.93 2.79 12.60
N ALA A 616 -14.77 2.30 12.19
CA ALA A 616 -14.45 2.08 10.78
C ALA A 616 -15.38 1.04 10.15
N GLN A 617 -15.67 -0.05 10.87
CA GLN A 617 -16.65 -1.06 10.41
C GLN A 617 -18.07 -0.47 10.34
N PHE A 618 -18.47 0.28 11.36
CA PHE A 618 -19.81 0.91 11.40
C PHE A 618 -20.04 1.91 10.27
N HIS A 619 -19.03 2.72 9.95
CA HIS A 619 -19.09 3.71 8.87
C HIS A 619 -18.57 3.18 7.51
N ASN A 620 -18.40 1.87 7.33
CA ASN A 620 -17.94 1.28 6.08
C ASN A 620 -16.58 1.82 5.55
N ALA A 621 -15.70 2.28 6.45
CA ALA A 621 -14.32 2.66 6.14
C ALA A 621 -13.45 1.40 6.02
N ASN A 622 -13.54 0.76 4.85
CA ASN A 622 -12.99 -0.57 4.61
C ASN A 622 -11.44 -0.60 4.66
N GLN A 623 -10.76 0.47 4.24
CA GLN A 623 -9.30 0.48 4.19
C GLN A 623 -8.72 0.68 5.59
N LEU A 624 -9.34 1.55 6.39
CA LEU A 624 -8.98 1.70 7.79
C LEU A 624 -9.30 0.43 8.59
N THR A 625 -10.45 -0.20 8.34
CA THR A 625 -10.80 -1.51 8.94
C THR A 625 -9.72 -2.55 8.66
N ALA A 626 -9.29 -2.68 7.39
CA ALA A 626 -8.23 -3.62 7.01
C ALA A 626 -6.91 -3.31 7.73
N TRP A 627 -6.57 -2.02 7.88
CA TRP A 627 -5.37 -1.60 8.59
C TRP A 627 -5.44 -1.89 10.10
N CYS A 628 -6.57 -1.60 10.76
CA CYS A 628 -6.78 -1.92 12.18
C CYS A 628 -6.70 -3.42 12.44
N LEU A 629 -7.39 -4.23 11.61
CA LEU A 629 -7.31 -5.70 11.68
C LEU A 629 -5.86 -6.19 11.54
N HIS A 630 -5.10 -5.62 10.61
CA HIS A 630 -3.70 -5.94 10.41
C HIS A 630 -2.83 -5.61 11.64
N HIS A 631 -2.96 -4.40 12.20
CA HIS A 631 -2.22 -3.98 13.39
C HIS A 631 -2.54 -4.89 14.58
N ILE A 632 -3.82 -5.18 14.81
CA ILE A 632 -4.26 -6.05 15.90
C ILE A 632 -3.69 -7.46 15.75
N CYS A 633 -3.74 -8.03 14.54
CA CYS A 633 -3.23 -9.38 14.30
C CYS A 633 -1.71 -9.46 14.44
N THR A 634 -0.97 -8.42 14.05
CA THR A 634 0.50 -8.39 14.11
C THR A 634 1.06 -8.11 15.50
N HIS A 635 0.27 -7.48 16.38
CA HIS A 635 0.60 -7.21 17.79
C HIS A 635 -0.27 -8.01 18.77
N TYR A 636 -0.93 -9.07 18.30
CA TYR A 636 -1.98 -9.80 19.03
C TYR A 636 -1.60 -10.20 20.45
N ASN A 637 -0.38 -10.70 20.66
CA ASN A 637 0.07 -11.13 21.99
C ASN A 637 0.15 -9.96 22.99
N ASN A 638 0.59 -8.78 22.55
CA ASN A 638 0.67 -7.58 23.39
C ASN A 638 -0.73 -7.07 23.73
N ILE A 639 -1.59 -6.97 22.71
CA ILE A 639 -2.96 -6.49 22.87
C ILE A 639 -3.76 -7.47 23.76
N CYS A 640 -3.58 -8.78 23.62
CA CYS A 640 -4.21 -9.75 24.52
C CYS A 640 -3.74 -9.66 25.97
N ALA A 641 -2.51 -9.19 26.21
CA ALA A 641 -1.97 -9.00 27.55
C ALA A 641 -2.54 -7.74 28.21
N ASN A 642 -2.64 -6.64 27.46
CA ASN A 642 -2.99 -5.31 28.00
C ASN A 642 -4.49 -4.97 27.85
N TYR A 643 -5.15 -5.43 26.78
CA TYR A 643 -6.52 -5.08 26.36
C TYR A 643 -7.41 -6.33 26.21
N ARG A 644 -7.31 -7.26 27.17
CA ARG A 644 -8.02 -8.56 27.12
C ARG A 644 -9.55 -8.41 27.13
N LYS A 645 -10.08 -7.39 27.81
CA LYS A 645 -11.54 -7.21 27.93
C LYS A 645 -12.12 -6.70 26.62
N GLU A 646 -11.41 -5.77 26.00
CA GLU A 646 -11.75 -5.08 24.76
C GLU A 646 -11.70 -6.05 23.57
N ILE A 647 -10.73 -6.95 23.50
CA ILE A 647 -10.72 -8.02 22.48
C ILE A 647 -11.94 -8.93 22.64
N LYS A 648 -12.28 -9.31 23.87
CA LYS A 648 -13.41 -10.20 24.16
C LYS A 648 -14.77 -9.55 23.92
N SER A 649 -14.86 -8.23 23.95
CA SER A 649 -16.09 -7.50 23.65
C SER A 649 -16.31 -7.30 22.15
N LYS A 650 -15.30 -7.52 21.29
CA LYS A 650 -15.48 -7.45 19.83
C LYS A 650 -16.42 -8.56 19.33
N SER A 651 -16.98 -8.37 18.13
CA SER A 651 -17.84 -9.36 17.46
C SER A 651 -17.16 -10.73 17.34
N LEU A 652 -17.96 -11.80 17.28
CA LEU A 652 -17.45 -13.17 17.08
C LEU A 652 -16.60 -13.28 15.81
N GLU A 653 -17.03 -12.62 14.73
CA GLU A 653 -16.30 -12.57 13.46
C GLU A 653 -14.91 -11.94 13.61
N ASN A 654 -14.80 -10.83 14.34
CA ASN A 654 -13.51 -10.19 14.61
C ASN A 654 -12.62 -11.10 15.48
N GLN A 655 -13.17 -11.77 16.50
CA GLN A 655 -12.42 -12.70 17.35
C GLN A 655 -11.85 -13.89 16.56
N GLU A 656 -12.67 -14.49 15.69
CA GLU A 656 -12.24 -15.57 14.79
C GLU A 656 -11.18 -15.07 13.81
N TYR A 657 -11.36 -13.86 13.27
CA TYR A 657 -10.39 -13.24 12.37
C TYR A 657 -9.03 -13.05 13.07
N PHE A 658 -9.03 -12.53 14.31
CA PHE A 658 -7.79 -12.32 15.07
C PHE A 658 -7.06 -13.65 15.31
N GLU A 659 -7.76 -14.69 15.79
CA GLU A 659 -7.10 -15.96 16.08
C GLU A 659 -6.57 -16.64 14.81
N LYS A 660 -7.27 -16.47 13.67
CA LYS A 660 -6.86 -17.04 12.39
C LYS A 660 -5.66 -16.32 11.78
N HIS A 661 -5.58 -14.99 11.89
CA HIS A 661 -4.55 -14.18 11.22
C HIS A 661 -3.46 -13.67 12.15
N ARG A 662 -3.46 -14.06 13.43
CA ARG A 662 -2.46 -13.59 14.40
C ARG A 662 -1.04 -13.96 14.02
N TRP A 663 -0.14 -13.05 14.39
CA TRP A 663 1.29 -13.24 14.31
C TRP A 663 1.93 -13.08 15.70
N PRO A 664 2.85 -13.97 16.11
CA PRO A 664 3.21 -15.22 15.45
C PRO A 664 2.07 -16.26 15.42
N PRO A 665 2.01 -17.14 14.41
CA PRO A 665 0.98 -18.17 14.32
C PRO A 665 1.02 -19.19 15.47
N VAL A 666 -0.13 -19.80 15.79
CA VAL A 666 -0.27 -20.79 16.87
C VAL A 666 0.72 -21.95 16.72
N TRP A 667 0.85 -22.49 15.52
CA TRP A 667 1.73 -23.62 15.25
C TRP A 667 3.19 -23.25 15.52
N TYR A 668 3.62 -22.03 15.20
CA TYR A 668 4.97 -21.57 15.48
C TYR A 668 5.22 -21.49 16.99
N LEU A 669 4.27 -20.97 17.76
CA LEU A 669 4.41 -20.90 19.22
C LEU A 669 4.57 -22.29 19.86
N LYS A 670 3.82 -23.29 19.37
CA LYS A 670 3.96 -24.69 19.79
C LYS A 670 5.33 -25.25 19.43
N GLU A 671 5.80 -24.95 18.23
CA GLU A 671 7.12 -25.38 17.75
C GLU A 671 8.27 -24.75 18.53
N GLU A 672 8.19 -23.46 18.83
CA GLU A 672 9.20 -22.74 19.60
C GLU A 672 9.29 -23.29 21.02
N ASP A 673 8.16 -23.48 21.69
CA ASP A 673 8.09 -24.09 23.02
C ASP A 673 8.68 -25.52 23.02
N HIS A 674 8.35 -26.33 22.01
CA HIS A 674 8.97 -27.64 21.82
C HIS A 674 10.49 -27.54 21.59
N TYR A 675 10.95 -26.67 20.70
CA TYR A 675 12.36 -26.45 20.40
C TYR A 675 13.15 -26.06 21.66
N GLN A 676 12.63 -25.12 22.46
CA GLN A 676 13.28 -24.68 23.69
C GLN A 676 13.37 -25.82 24.73
N ARG A 677 12.32 -26.63 24.87
CA ARG A 677 12.35 -27.82 25.73
C ARG A 677 13.45 -28.80 25.31
N VAL A 678 13.46 -29.20 24.04
CA VAL A 678 14.43 -30.18 23.52
C VAL A 678 15.85 -29.64 23.57
N LYS A 679 16.04 -28.34 23.30
CA LYS A 679 17.35 -27.68 23.43
C LYS A 679 17.87 -27.77 24.86
N LYS A 680 17.03 -27.42 25.85
CA LYS A 680 17.38 -27.50 27.28
C LYS A 680 17.69 -28.93 27.73
N GLU A 681 16.98 -29.92 27.19
CA GLU A 681 17.26 -31.34 27.45
C GLU A 681 18.62 -31.77 26.89
N ARG A 682 18.92 -31.42 25.63
CA ARG A 682 20.23 -31.70 25.01
C ARG A 682 21.39 -31.04 25.77
N GLU A 683 21.22 -29.80 26.20
CA GLU A 683 22.22 -29.09 27.00
C GLU A 683 22.49 -29.81 28.33
N LYS A 684 21.44 -30.33 29.00
CA LYS A 684 21.60 -31.16 30.21
C LYS A 684 22.34 -32.46 29.93
N GLU A 685 22.00 -33.17 28.85
CA GLU A 685 22.69 -34.40 28.44
C GLU A 685 24.17 -34.17 28.16
N ASP A 686 24.51 -33.09 27.45
CA ASP A 686 25.89 -32.74 27.12
C ASP A 686 26.70 -32.38 28.38
N VAL A 687 26.09 -31.69 29.35
CA VAL A 687 26.70 -31.43 30.67
C VAL A 687 26.98 -32.73 31.42
N VAL A 688 26.04 -33.68 31.43
CA VAL A 688 26.21 -34.99 32.07
C VAL A 688 27.32 -35.79 31.39
N MET A 689 27.34 -35.85 30.06
CA MET A 689 28.38 -36.52 29.28
C MET A 689 29.77 -35.92 29.52
N ASN A 690 29.88 -34.59 29.59
CA ASN A 690 31.14 -33.91 29.90
C ASN A 690 31.63 -34.22 31.33
N LYS A 691 30.74 -34.32 32.32
CA LYS A 691 31.08 -34.76 33.68
C LYS A 691 31.61 -36.20 33.71
N HIS A 692 30.99 -37.12 32.96
CA HIS A 692 31.46 -38.52 32.87
C HIS A 692 32.83 -38.64 32.15
N LEU A 693 33.07 -37.85 31.11
CA LEU A 693 34.38 -37.80 30.42
C LEU A 693 35.48 -37.22 31.32
N SER A 694 35.15 -36.23 32.15
CA SER A 694 36.07 -35.67 33.15
C SER A 694 36.45 -36.70 34.23
N ARG A 695 35.48 -37.48 34.75
CA ARG A 695 35.74 -38.57 35.71
C ARG A 695 36.61 -39.69 35.15
N ARG A 696 36.40 -40.11 33.89
CA ARG A 696 37.23 -41.15 33.25
C ARG A 696 38.68 -40.72 33.00
N ARG A 697 38.95 -39.41 32.83
CA ARG A 697 40.33 -38.90 32.75
C ARG A 697 41.06 -39.00 34.09
N TRP A 698 40.36 -38.86 35.21
CA TRP A 698 40.95 -38.99 36.55
C TRP A 698 41.26 -40.44 36.93
N CYS A 699 40.46 -41.42 36.48
CA CYS A 699 40.72 -42.84 36.78
C CYS A 699 41.94 -43.44 36.07
N PHE A 700 42.52 -42.78 35.06
CA PHE A 700 43.77 -43.21 34.43
C PHE A 700 45.03 -42.70 35.16
N TRP A 701 44.88 -41.86 36.17
CA TRP A 701 45.98 -41.27 36.95
C TRP A 701 46.05 -41.82 38.39
N SER A 702 45.33 -42.90 38.70
CA SER A 702 45.30 -43.50 40.04
C SER A 702 45.51 -45.02 40.07
N THR A 703 46.34 -45.56 39.18
CA THR A 703 46.88 -46.92 39.30
C THR A 703 48.38 -46.91 39.01
N SER A 704 49.16 -46.64 40.06
CA SER A 704 50.44 -47.28 40.37
C SER A 704 51.12 -46.53 41.52
N ALA A 705 50.98 -47.06 42.74
CA ALA A 705 51.99 -46.97 43.80
C ALA A 705 51.51 -47.77 45.03
N VAL A 706 51.52 -49.10 44.97
CA VAL A 706 51.85 -49.98 46.11
C VAL A 706 52.37 -51.32 45.55
N ALA A 707 53.69 -51.51 45.60
CA ALA A 707 54.38 -52.78 45.86
C ALA A 707 55.79 -52.43 46.30
#